data_AF-A0A183H050-F1
#
_entry.id   AF-A0A183H050-F1
#
_cell.length_a   1.000
_cell.length_b   1.000
_cell.length_c   1.000
_cell.angle_alpha   90.00
_cell.angle_beta   90.00
_cell.angle_gamma   90.00
#
_symmetry.space_group_name_H-M   'P 1'
#
loop_
_entity.id
_entity.type
_entity.pdbx_description
1 polymer ?
#
loop_
_entity_poly.entity_id
_entity_poly.type
_entity_poly.pdbx_seq_one_letter_code
_entity_poly.pdbx_strand_id
1 'polypeptide(L)'
;MISQEPQPVYAALKNGTFIDNIDAFDLEQIQPFLPSLLLCSFSSACIFSDESLCNALFQILNADVGAVENDLNKATIEDIENICKVSFETAPAQMKLKIIAFLLDRIARNTDIATNLDIFEQESTLEEVICAMTICALHMPNRFDPTLIIHPLLAIPNAVTVITMLICNVSDSLESTVDYLLKAQLLDDDNIITKNRNNLLLKLLSIDPYLVEPSISQLLDANTSNGNSLALMLICVCLNSTKLINNLLCALLNKHSLAVFIHRSSDKPAVKLLRDRISEAINAFSLSTTNDGTEATLAQLLAILRINAGMRLSYDEANSWLLFLTRTDLDDDRYIMTALSVIIACPQLIPLHLGDEKEVEASIIAFLDWLKQRASSSASPTLQQFFILLSIHLHAGQSEQLAALISSVLAVKITINVRNLTTLKNLFMRHAMTERDIAERASQMPVTRSLNSHHQGFLPAHCITQLLSTNSFSKHAVPIQDWIGAQIKNCAAPLHPVITDLLNAYAASCFAATEFISANRPLSEEFILDLFNGEVMDENKMVPRLLTFFFLLCYRKSFESYAQKRTVQYFYSIEIERVIPVRFLLNVVETRPEHFRAIRSPLVYLCGLYYPYMLPTVDSLLLSVDDELRNPEIKTITR
;
A
#
# COMPACT_ATOMS: atom_id res chain seq x y z
N MET A 1 23.44 4.96 -22.56
CA MET A 1 24.89 5.12 -22.73
C MET A 1 25.39 5.80 -21.48
N ILE A 2 26.05 5.03 -20.62
CA ILE A 2 26.53 5.45 -19.31
C ILE A 2 27.85 6.15 -19.55
N SER A 3 27.83 7.47 -19.74
CA SER A 3 29.04 8.27 -19.53
C SER A 3 29.30 8.28 -18.02
N GLN A 4 30.52 7.92 -17.63
CA GLN A 4 30.93 7.72 -16.24
C GLN A 4 30.45 8.89 -15.37
N GLU A 5 29.68 8.58 -14.32
CA GLU A 5 28.96 9.58 -13.54
C GLU A 5 29.92 10.34 -12.61
N PRO A 6 29.81 11.67 -12.48
CA PRO A 6 30.63 12.49 -11.57
C PRO A 6 30.34 12.28 -10.08
N GLN A 7 29.41 11.37 -9.75
CA GLN A 7 28.96 11.04 -8.40
C GLN A 7 30.08 10.63 -7.40
N PRO A 8 31.04 9.74 -7.73
CA PRO A 8 32.02 9.28 -6.76
C PRO A 8 33.04 10.37 -6.40
N VAL A 9 33.39 11.22 -7.38
CA VAL A 9 34.24 12.40 -7.17
C VAL A 9 33.52 13.44 -6.33
N TYR A 10 32.25 13.75 -6.63
CA TYR A 10 31.46 14.69 -5.84
C TYR A 10 31.30 14.24 -4.37
N ALA A 11 31.02 12.95 -4.15
CA ALA A 11 30.91 12.39 -2.81
C ALA A 11 32.23 12.47 -2.04
N ALA A 12 33.36 12.22 -2.70
CA ALA A 12 34.68 12.34 -2.10
C ALA A 12 35.06 13.79 -1.78
N LEU A 13 34.64 14.75 -2.62
CA LEU A 13 34.80 16.19 -2.36
C LEU A 13 33.95 16.64 -1.16
N LYS A 14 32.68 16.23 -1.09
CA LYS A 14 31.75 16.56 0.00
C LYS A 14 32.20 15.99 1.35
N ASN A 15 32.76 14.78 1.35
CA ASN A 15 33.21 14.09 2.56
C ASN A 15 34.68 14.38 2.92
N GLY A 16 35.40 15.13 2.10
CA GLY A 16 36.81 15.49 2.32
C GLY A 16 37.82 14.36 2.05
N THR A 17 37.40 13.24 1.46
CA THR A 17 38.23 12.06 1.19
C THR A 17 38.76 12.00 -0.24
N PHE A 18 38.74 13.12 -0.98
CA PHE A 18 39.14 13.16 -2.38
C PHE A 18 40.62 12.82 -2.57
N ILE A 19 41.51 13.39 -1.75
CA ILE A 19 42.97 13.20 -1.84
C ILE A 19 43.34 11.73 -1.59
N ASP A 20 42.67 11.08 -0.63
CA ASP A 20 42.95 9.69 -0.26
C ASP A 20 42.54 8.68 -1.34
N ASN A 21 41.64 9.07 -2.25
CA ASN A 21 41.06 8.20 -3.28
C ASN A 21 41.42 8.64 -4.71
N ILE A 22 42.39 9.54 -4.89
CA ILE A 22 42.67 10.16 -6.20
C ILE A 22 43.03 9.13 -7.27
N ASP A 23 43.73 8.05 -6.90
CA ASP A 23 44.14 6.96 -7.81
C ASP A 23 42.97 6.07 -8.25
N ALA A 24 41.80 6.19 -7.62
CA ALA A 24 40.61 5.42 -7.94
C ALA A 24 39.67 6.10 -8.96
N PHE A 25 39.97 7.34 -9.36
CA PHE A 25 39.14 8.12 -10.29
C PHE A 25 39.77 8.19 -11.69
N ASP A 26 38.94 7.98 -12.72
CA ASP A 26 39.35 8.18 -14.11
C ASP A 26 39.43 9.68 -14.43
N LEU A 27 40.31 10.07 -15.37
CA LEU A 27 40.48 11.46 -15.81
C LEU A 27 39.17 12.12 -16.28
N GLU A 28 38.29 11.36 -16.94
CA GLU A 28 36.98 11.82 -17.40
C GLU A 28 36.02 12.13 -16.24
N GLN A 29 36.17 11.49 -15.07
CA GLN A 29 35.37 11.75 -13.87
C GLN A 29 35.83 13.00 -13.12
N ILE A 30 37.12 13.32 -13.22
CA ILE A 30 37.75 14.48 -12.58
C ILE A 30 37.53 15.75 -13.41
N GLN A 31 37.50 15.63 -14.74
CA GLN A 31 37.37 16.75 -15.69
C GLN A 31 36.27 17.77 -15.33
N PRO A 32 35.05 17.39 -14.92
CA PRO A 32 34.00 18.34 -14.55
C PRO A 32 34.32 19.22 -13.33
N PHE A 33 35.26 18.80 -12.47
CA PHE A 33 35.64 19.48 -11.23
C PHE A 33 36.95 20.27 -11.34
N LEU A 34 37.60 20.22 -12.50
CA LEU A 34 38.96 20.71 -12.71
C LEU A 34 39.14 22.20 -12.36
N PRO A 35 38.21 23.13 -12.69
CA PRO A 35 38.30 24.52 -12.24
C PRO A 35 38.37 24.68 -10.70
N SER A 36 37.49 24.00 -9.97
CA SER A 36 37.46 24.06 -8.49
C SER A 36 38.68 23.38 -7.85
N LEU A 37 39.10 22.24 -8.41
CA LEU A 37 40.30 21.53 -7.97
C LEU A 37 41.54 22.38 -8.15
N LEU A 38 41.72 23.02 -9.32
CA LEU A 38 42.84 23.94 -9.55
C LEU A 38 42.84 25.11 -8.56
N LEU A 39 41.68 25.71 -8.26
CA LEU A 39 41.58 26.76 -7.23
C LEU A 39 42.04 26.30 -5.84
N CYS A 40 41.69 25.07 -5.43
CA CYS A 40 42.08 24.51 -4.14
C CYS A 40 43.55 24.04 -4.10
N SER A 41 44.08 23.54 -5.23
CA SER A 41 45.41 22.92 -5.36
C SER A 41 46.56 23.92 -5.21
N PHE A 42 46.34 25.22 -5.35
CA PHE A 42 47.40 26.21 -5.10
C PHE A 42 47.56 26.59 -3.62
N SER A 43 46.99 25.77 -2.72
CA SER A 43 47.50 25.58 -1.36
C SER A 43 48.46 24.37 -1.19
N SER A 44 48.51 23.43 -2.15
CA SER A 44 49.42 22.26 -2.15
C SER A 44 49.52 21.59 -3.54
N ALA A 45 50.70 21.64 -4.15
CA ALA A 45 51.00 21.22 -5.53
C ALA A 45 50.50 19.81 -5.92
N CYS A 46 49.80 19.71 -7.06
CA CYS A 46 49.51 18.46 -7.76
C CYS A 46 49.76 18.56 -9.27
N ILE A 47 50.19 17.43 -9.84
CA ILE A 47 50.77 17.24 -11.18
C ILE A 47 49.67 16.72 -12.10
N PHE A 48 49.24 17.51 -13.10
CA PHE A 48 48.38 17.04 -14.20
C PHE A 48 49.17 17.04 -15.51
N SER A 49 49.00 15.98 -16.31
CA SER A 49 49.87 15.61 -17.45
C SER A 49 49.49 16.19 -18.82
N ASP A 50 48.41 16.99 -18.92
CA ASP A 50 48.06 17.74 -20.13
C ASP A 50 48.40 19.22 -19.95
N GLU A 51 49.63 19.58 -20.32
CA GLU A 51 50.21 20.90 -20.06
C GLU A 51 49.48 22.04 -20.80
N SER A 52 48.91 21.82 -22.00
CA SER A 52 48.37 22.93 -22.81
C SER A 52 47.01 23.46 -22.30
N LEU A 53 46.08 22.57 -22.00
CA LEU A 53 44.72 22.90 -21.54
C LEU A 53 44.74 23.40 -20.09
N CYS A 54 45.50 22.73 -19.21
CA CYS A 54 45.70 23.19 -17.84
C CYS A 54 46.33 24.59 -17.78
N ASN A 55 47.24 24.92 -18.71
CA ASN A 55 47.85 26.25 -18.79
C ASN A 55 46.84 27.34 -19.20
N ALA A 56 45.92 27.06 -20.12
CA ALA A 56 44.89 28.03 -20.52
C ALA A 56 43.89 28.30 -19.39
N LEU A 57 43.41 27.25 -18.72
CA LEU A 57 42.54 27.35 -17.55
C LEU A 57 43.23 28.09 -16.40
N PHE A 58 44.51 27.79 -16.16
CA PHE A 58 45.33 28.46 -15.16
C PHE A 58 45.51 29.97 -15.44
N GLN A 59 45.67 30.38 -16.70
CA GLN A 59 45.73 31.80 -17.05
C GLN A 59 44.40 32.52 -16.79
N ILE A 60 43.27 31.83 -16.94
CA ILE A 60 41.94 32.38 -16.62
C ILE A 60 41.74 32.48 -15.11
N LEU A 61 42.17 31.47 -14.34
CA LEU A 61 42.12 31.47 -12.87
C LEU A 61 42.94 32.59 -12.24
N ASN A 62 44.07 32.97 -12.83
CA ASN A 62 44.92 34.07 -12.35
C ASN A 62 44.51 35.46 -12.89
N ALA A 63 43.42 35.56 -13.64
CA ALA A 63 42.93 36.83 -14.14
C ALA A 63 42.48 37.75 -12.99
N ASP A 64 42.68 39.06 -13.13
CA ASP A 64 42.31 40.05 -12.11
C ASP A 64 40.79 40.22 -12.07
N VAL A 65 40.14 39.50 -11.17
CA VAL A 65 38.69 39.55 -10.96
C VAL A 65 38.22 40.93 -10.47
N GLY A 66 39.03 41.60 -9.64
CA GLY A 66 38.70 42.92 -9.10
C GLY A 66 38.66 43.99 -10.20
N ALA A 67 39.53 43.90 -11.21
CA ALA A 67 39.44 44.75 -12.40
C ALA A 67 38.15 44.49 -13.20
N VAL A 68 37.75 43.22 -13.36
CA VAL A 68 36.51 42.86 -14.09
C VAL A 68 35.27 43.36 -13.35
N GLU A 69 35.19 43.20 -12.03
CA GLU A 69 34.08 43.70 -11.22
C GLU A 69 33.94 45.22 -11.31
N ASN A 70 35.07 45.94 -11.26
CA ASN A 70 35.09 47.39 -11.42
C ASN A 70 34.62 47.84 -12.81
N ASP A 71 34.99 47.10 -13.85
CA ASP A 71 34.53 47.36 -15.22
C ASP A 71 33.02 47.08 -15.37
N LEU A 72 32.51 45.98 -14.79
CA LEU A 72 31.09 45.66 -14.73
C LEU A 72 30.26 46.72 -14.01
N ASN A 73 30.82 47.36 -12.99
CA ASN A 73 30.15 48.45 -12.27
C ASN A 73 30.06 49.74 -13.08
N LYS A 74 30.95 49.93 -14.07
CA LYS A 74 31.07 51.16 -14.85
C LYS A 74 30.53 51.03 -16.29
N ALA A 75 30.34 49.81 -16.77
CA ALA A 75 29.98 49.54 -18.15
C ALA A 75 28.57 50.01 -18.53
N THR A 76 28.46 50.55 -19.73
CA THR A 76 27.20 50.85 -20.41
C THR A 76 26.75 49.69 -21.30
N ILE A 77 25.48 49.68 -21.75
CA ILE A 77 24.95 48.62 -22.63
C ILE A 77 25.77 48.51 -23.94
N GLU A 78 26.27 49.63 -24.46
CA GLU A 78 27.12 49.66 -25.67
C GLU A 78 28.50 49.03 -25.43
N ASP A 79 29.07 49.19 -24.23
CA ASP A 79 30.33 48.54 -23.85
C ASP A 79 30.19 47.02 -23.80
N ILE A 80 29.05 46.53 -23.29
CA ILE A 80 28.71 45.11 -23.25
C ILE A 80 28.63 44.54 -24.67
N GLU A 81 27.93 45.21 -25.59
CA GLU A 81 27.82 44.77 -26.98
C GLU A 81 29.16 44.75 -27.73
N ASN A 82 30.03 45.73 -27.47
CA ASN A 82 31.33 45.79 -28.12
C ASN A 82 32.29 44.72 -27.63
N ILE A 83 32.26 44.41 -26.32
CA ILE A 83 33.07 43.34 -25.73
C ILE A 83 32.59 41.96 -26.21
N CYS A 84 31.27 41.73 -26.30
CA CYS A 84 30.71 40.45 -26.72
C CYS A 84 30.86 40.15 -28.22
N LYS A 85 31.34 41.11 -29.04
CA LYS A 85 31.67 40.91 -30.47
C LYS A 85 33.09 40.36 -30.70
N VAL A 86 33.94 40.37 -29.67
CA VAL A 86 35.32 39.86 -29.77
C VAL A 86 35.29 38.33 -29.80
N SER A 87 36.06 37.72 -30.70
CA SER A 87 36.17 36.26 -30.82
C SER A 87 36.80 35.65 -29.56
N PHE A 88 36.04 34.78 -28.90
CA PHE A 88 36.45 34.14 -27.63
C PHE A 88 37.73 33.30 -27.78
N GLU A 89 37.85 32.51 -28.86
CA GLU A 89 38.98 31.62 -29.12
C GLU A 89 40.35 32.33 -29.11
N THR A 90 40.39 33.54 -29.67
CA THR A 90 41.63 34.32 -29.83
C THR A 90 41.87 35.33 -28.71
N ALA A 91 40.94 35.46 -27.76
CA ALA A 91 41.01 36.47 -26.71
C ALA A 91 42.03 36.08 -25.62
N PRO A 92 42.74 37.05 -25.01
CA PRO A 92 43.58 36.76 -23.85
C PRO A 92 42.73 36.38 -22.63
N ALA A 93 43.30 35.65 -21.67
CA ALA A 93 42.57 35.11 -20.52
C ALA A 93 41.75 36.17 -19.72
N GLN A 94 42.31 37.37 -19.50
CA GLN A 94 41.60 38.49 -18.88
C GLN A 94 40.36 38.91 -19.69
N MET A 95 40.47 38.90 -21.02
CA MET A 95 39.37 39.28 -21.91
C MET A 95 38.34 38.15 -22.01
N LYS A 96 38.75 36.87 -21.97
CA LYS A 96 37.83 35.73 -21.85
C LYS A 96 36.98 35.83 -20.59
N LEU A 97 37.59 36.14 -19.43
CA LEU A 97 36.86 36.37 -18.18
C LEU A 97 35.89 37.56 -18.30
N LYS A 98 36.31 38.68 -18.89
CA LYS A 98 35.43 39.84 -19.13
C LYS A 98 34.25 39.47 -20.02
N ILE A 99 34.47 38.82 -21.17
CA ILE A 99 33.42 38.41 -22.10
C ILE A 99 32.35 37.59 -21.38
N ILE A 100 32.75 36.56 -20.60
CA ILE A 100 31.80 35.72 -19.86
C ILE A 100 31.08 36.50 -18.77
N ALA A 101 31.77 37.34 -17.99
CA ALA A 101 31.14 38.10 -16.93
C ALA A 101 30.11 39.11 -17.46
N PHE A 102 30.40 39.75 -18.60
CA PHE A 102 29.46 40.65 -19.29
C PHE A 102 28.27 39.90 -19.92
N LEU A 103 28.50 38.70 -20.48
CA LEU A 103 27.42 37.85 -20.99
C LEU A 103 26.51 37.37 -19.86
N LEU A 104 27.07 36.91 -18.73
CA LEU A 104 26.29 36.50 -17.56
C LEU A 104 25.50 37.66 -16.95
N ASP A 105 26.05 38.87 -16.92
CA ASP A 105 25.35 40.06 -16.40
C ASP A 105 24.17 40.43 -17.31
N ARG A 106 24.34 40.30 -18.62
CA ARG A 106 23.25 40.49 -19.60
C ARG A 106 22.16 39.43 -19.45
N ILE A 107 22.54 38.16 -19.25
CA ILE A 107 21.66 37.03 -18.97
C ILE A 107 20.87 37.26 -17.68
N ALA A 108 21.55 37.66 -16.60
CA ALA A 108 20.92 37.94 -15.31
C ALA A 108 19.93 39.13 -15.36
N ARG A 109 20.20 40.13 -16.21
CA ARG A 109 19.32 41.30 -16.42
C ARG A 109 18.16 41.06 -17.37
N ASN A 110 18.04 39.88 -17.98
CA ASN A 110 16.94 39.48 -18.86
C ASN A 110 16.76 40.40 -20.10
N THR A 111 17.83 41.05 -20.57
CA THR A 111 17.81 41.90 -21.78
C THR A 111 18.05 41.04 -23.03
N ASP A 112 17.04 40.90 -23.90
CA ASP A 112 17.05 40.25 -25.23
C ASP A 112 18.09 39.13 -25.44
N ILE A 113 17.65 37.89 -25.18
CA ILE A 113 18.43 36.63 -25.19
C ILE A 113 18.93 36.23 -26.60
N ALA A 114 18.55 36.96 -27.66
CA ALA A 114 18.59 36.48 -29.03
C ALA A 114 19.93 36.61 -29.78
N THR A 115 20.99 37.21 -29.21
CA THR A 115 22.24 37.44 -29.95
C THR A 115 23.47 37.09 -29.12
N ASN A 116 24.25 36.08 -29.57
CA ASN A 116 25.53 35.58 -29.02
C ASN A 116 25.44 34.56 -27.84
N LEU A 117 24.64 33.51 -27.97
CA LEU A 117 24.73 32.32 -27.10
C LEU A 117 25.60 31.19 -27.70
N ASP A 118 26.06 31.35 -28.94
CA ASP A 118 26.90 30.38 -29.68
C ASP A 118 28.18 29.98 -28.93
N ILE A 119 28.69 30.84 -28.03
CA ILE A 119 29.87 30.57 -27.20
C ILE A 119 29.63 29.37 -26.27
N PHE A 120 28.39 29.14 -25.83
CA PHE A 120 28.02 28.00 -25.00
C PHE A 120 27.80 26.71 -25.82
N GLU A 121 27.83 26.79 -27.15
CA GLU A 121 27.63 25.65 -28.05
C GLU A 121 28.94 25.01 -28.51
N GLN A 122 30.05 25.77 -28.49
CA GLN A 122 31.36 25.31 -28.95
C GLN A 122 32.03 24.35 -27.96
N GLU A 123 32.16 23.08 -28.33
CA GLU A 123 32.78 22.05 -27.48
C GLU A 123 34.27 22.32 -27.17
N SER A 124 35.00 22.94 -28.10
CA SER A 124 36.44 23.22 -27.96
C SER A 124 36.77 24.27 -26.90
N THR A 125 35.86 25.19 -26.62
CA THR A 125 36.05 26.32 -25.67
C THR A 125 35.24 26.15 -24.39
N LEU A 126 34.43 25.10 -24.30
CA LEU A 126 33.48 24.86 -23.22
C LEU A 126 34.13 24.85 -21.84
N GLU A 127 35.30 24.23 -21.69
CA GLU A 127 36.02 24.18 -20.41
C GLU A 127 36.51 25.55 -19.95
N GLU A 128 37.03 26.37 -20.87
CA GLU A 128 37.48 27.73 -20.58
C GLU A 128 36.29 28.62 -20.19
N VAL A 129 35.15 28.44 -20.86
CA VAL A 129 33.89 29.12 -20.55
C VAL A 129 33.44 28.74 -19.14
N ILE A 130 33.38 27.45 -18.81
CA ILE A 130 32.96 26.97 -17.48
C ILE A 130 33.93 27.45 -16.39
N CYS A 131 35.23 27.47 -16.67
CA CYS A 131 36.23 28.01 -15.74
C CYS A 131 35.99 29.49 -15.46
N ALA A 132 35.76 30.31 -16.50
CA ALA A 132 35.44 31.72 -16.34
C ALA A 132 34.10 31.93 -15.59
N MET A 133 33.07 31.13 -15.89
CA MET A 133 31.79 31.17 -15.16
C MET A 133 31.96 30.80 -13.68
N THR A 134 32.77 29.78 -13.39
CA THR A 134 33.08 29.33 -12.02
C THR A 134 33.76 30.44 -11.23
N ILE A 135 34.75 31.13 -11.81
CA ILE A 135 35.42 32.27 -11.17
C ILE A 135 34.41 33.38 -10.86
N CYS A 136 33.54 33.71 -11.83
CA CYS A 136 32.51 34.73 -11.65
C CYS A 136 31.54 34.37 -10.52
N ALA A 137 31.07 33.12 -10.47
CA ALA A 137 30.17 32.64 -9.42
C ALA A 137 30.82 32.63 -8.03
N LEU A 138 32.08 32.20 -7.92
CA LEU A 138 32.81 32.13 -6.64
C LEU A 138 33.20 33.51 -6.08
N HIS A 139 33.64 34.44 -6.94
CA HIS A 139 34.16 35.74 -6.49
C HIS A 139 33.12 36.85 -6.49
N MET A 140 32.04 36.72 -7.28
CA MET A 140 30.94 37.70 -7.36
C MET A 140 29.56 37.02 -7.15
N PRO A 141 29.33 36.31 -6.02
CA PRO A 141 28.13 35.52 -5.80
C PRO A 141 26.84 36.35 -5.77
N ASN A 142 26.93 37.62 -5.34
CA ASN A 142 25.77 38.52 -5.32
C ASN A 142 25.22 38.84 -6.72
N ARG A 143 26.01 38.64 -7.78
CA ARG A 143 25.61 38.91 -9.18
C ARG A 143 25.44 37.64 -10.00
N PHE A 144 26.26 36.62 -9.75
CA PHE A 144 26.34 35.41 -10.56
C PHE A 144 25.99 34.15 -9.77
N ASP A 145 25.07 34.26 -8.81
CA ASP A 145 24.47 33.10 -8.17
C ASP A 145 23.82 32.19 -9.22
N PRO A 146 24.16 30.88 -9.28
CA PRO A 146 23.57 29.94 -10.21
C PRO A 146 22.04 30.03 -10.30
N THR A 147 21.34 30.25 -9.18
CA THR A 147 19.86 30.33 -9.17
C THR A 147 19.30 31.48 -10.04
N LEU A 148 20.06 32.56 -10.23
CA LEU A 148 19.65 33.72 -11.04
C LEU A 148 19.88 33.50 -12.54
N ILE A 149 20.93 32.77 -12.90
CA ILE A 149 21.37 32.60 -14.30
C ILE A 149 20.82 31.34 -14.97
N ILE A 150 20.33 30.36 -14.20
CA ILE A 150 19.88 29.07 -14.73
C ILE A 150 18.72 29.20 -15.71
N HIS A 151 17.70 30.00 -15.41
CA HIS A 151 16.49 30.02 -16.23
C HIS A 151 16.77 30.48 -17.67
N PRO A 152 17.50 31.58 -17.92
CA PRO A 152 17.89 31.94 -19.29
C PRO A 152 18.84 30.92 -19.93
N LEU A 153 19.75 30.29 -19.15
CA LEU A 153 20.66 29.27 -19.68
C LEU A 153 19.92 28.01 -20.16
N LEU A 154 18.75 27.67 -19.60
CA LEU A 154 17.95 26.51 -20.03
C LEU A 154 17.48 26.61 -21.50
N ALA A 155 17.48 27.80 -22.11
CA ALA A 155 17.11 27.98 -23.51
C ALA A 155 18.21 27.52 -24.50
N ILE A 156 19.43 27.28 -24.03
CA ILE A 156 20.59 26.92 -24.86
C ILE A 156 20.55 25.42 -25.20
N PRO A 157 21.02 24.98 -26.40
CA PRO A 157 21.05 23.57 -26.77
C PRO A 157 21.89 22.69 -25.81
N ASN A 158 23.05 23.18 -25.38
CA ASN A 158 23.97 22.48 -24.46
C ASN A 158 23.76 22.83 -22.97
N ALA A 159 22.60 23.40 -22.61
CA ALA A 159 22.32 23.90 -21.27
C ALA A 159 22.57 22.87 -20.16
N VAL A 160 22.15 21.62 -20.38
CA VAL A 160 22.28 20.55 -19.38
C VAL A 160 23.75 20.35 -19.00
N THR A 161 24.64 20.28 -19.99
CA THR A 161 26.08 20.04 -19.77
C THR A 161 26.74 21.25 -19.12
N VAL A 162 26.48 22.46 -19.63
CA VAL A 162 27.05 23.72 -19.10
C VAL A 162 26.67 23.90 -17.63
N ILE A 163 25.38 23.80 -17.31
CA ILE A 163 24.87 24.02 -15.95
C ILE A 163 25.36 22.91 -15.01
N THR A 164 25.40 21.65 -15.47
CA THR A 164 25.92 20.54 -14.66
C THR A 164 27.39 20.77 -14.29
N MET A 165 28.24 21.13 -15.25
CA MET A 165 29.66 21.37 -14.98
C MET A 165 29.88 22.60 -14.11
N LEU A 166 29.09 23.66 -14.26
CA LEU A 166 29.15 24.82 -13.36
C LEU A 166 28.83 24.43 -11.91
N ILE A 167 27.76 23.66 -11.70
CA ILE A 167 27.32 23.24 -10.35
C ILE A 167 28.32 22.26 -9.72
N CYS A 168 28.96 21.39 -10.52
CA CYS A 168 30.05 20.55 -10.03
C CYS A 168 31.18 21.39 -9.39
N ASN A 169 31.46 22.59 -9.91
CA ASN A 169 32.51 23.47 -9.39
C ASN A 169 32.02 24.46 -8.31
N VAL A 170 30.71 24.61 -8.15
CA VAL A 170 30.07 25.44 -7.10
C VAL A 170 29.14 24.56 -6.28
N SER A 171 29.72 23.57 -5.59
CA SER A 171 28.98 22.49 -4.91
C SER A 171 27.95 22.98 -3.89
N ASP A 172 28.20 24.12 -3.23
CA ASP A 172 27.29 24.75 -2.26
C ASP A 172 25.94 25.19 -2.88
N SER A 173 25.91 25.39 -4.20
CA SER A 173 24.71 25.83 -4.93
C SER A 173 23.82 24.69 -5.42
N LEU A 174 24.21 23.42 -5.22
CA LEU A 174 23.46 22.27 -5.75
C LEU A 174 22.04 22.20 -5.16
N GLU A 175 21.90 22.26 -3.83
CA GLU A 175 20.59 22.13 -3.17
C GLU A 175 19.65 23.28 -3.52
N SER A 176 20.16 24.52 -3.52
CA SER A 176 19.38 25.72 -3.89
C SER A 176 18.96 25.70 -5.35
N THR A 177 19.82 25.19 -6.23
CA THR A 177 19.52 25.00 -7.66
C THR A 177 18.43 23.96 -7.87
N VAL A 178 18.50 22.80 -7.21
CA VAL A 178 17.48 21.76 -7.31
C VAL A 178 16.13 22.30 -6.81
N ASP A 179 16.10 22.96 -5.65
CA ASP A 179 14.86 23.56 -5.12
C ASP A 179 14.26 24.63 -6.07
N TYR A 180 15.10 25.46 -6.69
CA TYR A 180 14.67 26.42 -7.71
C TYR A 180 14.04 25.72 -8.92
N LEU A 181 14.70 24.70 -9.48
CA LEU A 181 14.23 23.96 -10.65
C LEU A 181 12.91 23.22 -10.38
N LEU A 182 12.70 22.74 -9.15
CA LEU A 182 11.45 22.10 -8.73
C LEU A 182 10.28 23.11 -8.61
N LYS A 183 10.56 24.34 -8.17
CA LYS A 183 9.55 25.39 -7.99
C LYS A 183 9.24 26.17 -9.26
N ALA A 184 10.13 26.18 -10.26
CA ALA A 184 9.95 26.91 -11.50
C ALA A 184 8.71 26.41 -12.28
N GLN A 185 7.64 27.21 -12.27
CA GLN A 185 6.42 26.95 -13.04
C GLN A 185 6.63 27.41 -14.49
N LEU A 186 6.90 26.46 -15.38
CA LEU A 186 6.95 26.70 -16.83
C LEU A 186 5.55 26.49 -17.42
N LEU A 187 5.08 27.46 -18.21
CA LEU A 187 3.70 27.55 -18.71
C LEU A 187 3.38 26.52 -19.82
N ASP A 188 4.39 25.94 -20.49
CA ASP A 188 4.21 25.00 -21.61
C ASP A 188 5.06 23.72 -21.47
N ASP A 189 4.41 22.56 -21.62
CA ASP A 189 5.00 21.21 -21.51
C ASP A 189 5.98 20.86 -22.64
N ASP A 190 5.77 21.40 -23.84
CA ASP A 190 6.54 21.03 -25.06
C ASP A 190 7.68 22.01 -25.39
N ASN A 191 7.96 22.95 -24.49
CA ASN A 191 9.04 23.91 -24.70
C ASN A 191 10.41 23.25 -24.45
N ILE A 192 11.42 23.60 -25.25
CA ILE A 192 12.81 23.10 -25.13
C ILE A 192 13.34 23.30 -23.71
N ILE A 193 12.97 24.43 -23.08
CA ILE A 193 13.30 24.79 -21.70
C ILE A 193 12.81 23.73 -20.70
N THR A 194 11.57 23.24 -20.86
CA THR A 194 10.98 22.23 -19.96
C THR A 194 11.70 20.88 -20.09
N LYS A 195 12.08 20.50 -21.32
CA LYS A 195 12.87 19.29 -21.58
C LYS A 195 14.26 19.39 -20.98
N ASN A 196 14.94 20.52 -21.19
CA ASN A 196 16.26 20.80 -20.63
C ASN A 196 16.21 20.83 -19.09
N ARG A 197 15.17 21.42 -18.49
CA ARG A 197 14.95 21.41 -17.04
C ARG A 197 14.86 20.00 -16.47
N ASN A 198 14.04 19.14 -17.10
CA ASN A 198 13.84 17.77 -16.62
C ASN A 198 15.12 16.93 -16.78
N ASN A 199 15.84 17.07 -17.90
CA ASN A 199 17.12 16.40 -18.12
C ASN A 199 18.20 16.89 -17.15
N LEU A 200 18.24 18.20 -16.87
CA LEU A 200 19.14 18.79 -15.89
C LEU A 200 18.85 18.26 -14.49
N LEU A 201 17.58 18.23 -14.05
CA LEU A 201 17.20 17.64 -12.76
C LEU A 201 17.65 16.18 -12.64
N LEU A 202 17.44 15.37 -13.68
CA LEU A 202 17.91 13.97 -13.69
C LEU A 202 19.44 13.88 -13.54
N LYS A 203 20.19 14.76 -14.21
CA LYS A 203 21.65 14.75 -14.13
C LYS A 203 22.17 15.28 -12.79
N LEU A 204 21.54 16.30 -12.20
CA LEU A 204 21.92 16.81 -10.88
C LEU A 204 21.59 15.83 -9.75
N LEU A 205 20.44 15.16 -9.85
CA LEU A 205 20.06 14.13 -8.89
C LEU A 205 20.90 12.85 -9.01
N SER A 206 21.52 12.59 -10.16
CA SER A 206 22.53 11.52 -10.29
C SER A 206 23.85 11.88 -9.60
N ILE A 207 24.14 13.18 -9.36
CA ILE A 207 25.34 13.63 -8.64
C ILE A 207 25.17 13.43 -7.13
N ASP A 208 24.03 13.83 -6.57
CA ASP A 208 23.72 13.64 -5.16
C ASP A 208 22.40 12.87 -4.96
N PRO A 209 22.46 11.54 -4.77
CA PRO A 209 21.28 10.71 -4.55
C PRO A 209 20.49 11.06 -3.29
N TYR A 210 21.06 11.77 -2.31
CA TYR A 210 20.35 12.16 -1.09
C TYR A 210 19.24 13.15 -1.37
N LEU A 211 19.31 13.88 -2.49
CA LEU A 211 18.30 14.86 -2.89
C LEU A 211 17.10 14.23 -3.62
N VAL A 212 17.18 12.96 -4.03
CA VAL A 212 16.14 12.29 -4.84
C VAL A 212 14.81 12.15 -4.10
N GLU A 213 14.82 11.54 -2.90
CA GLU A 213 13.60 11.29 -2.12
C GLU A 213 12.91 12.59 -1.64
N PRO A 214 13.64 13.61 -1.14
CA PRO A 214 13.06 14.92 -0.85
C PRO A 214 12.43 15.58 -2.07
N SER A 215 13.11 15.52 -3.23
CA SER A 215 12.62 16.11 -4.49
C SER A 215 11.33 15.45 -4.96
N ILE A 216 11.24 14.12 -4.88
CA ILE A 216 10.02 13.36 -5.21
C ILE A 216 8.87 13.78 -4.28
N SER A 217 9.14 13.89 -2.97
CA SER A 217 8.13 14.27 -1.98
C SER A 217 7.57 15.67 -2.25
N GLN A 218 8.44 16.64 -2.52
CA GLN A 218 8.07 18.02 -2.85
C GLN A 218 7.21 18.10 -4.12
N LEU A 219 7.54 17.33 -5.16
CA LEU A 219 6.75 17.30 -6.40
C LEU A 219 5.37 16.68 -6.20
N LEU A 220 5.28 15.61 -5.41
CA LEU A 220 4.00 14.97 -5.09
C LEU A 220 3.12 15.86 -4.20
N ASP A 221 3.72 16.67 -3.33
CA ASP A 221 3.00 17.64 -2.49
C ASP A 221 2.43 18.81 -3.29
N ALA A 222 3.09 19.21 -4.38
CA ALA A 222 2.59 20.25 -5.29
C ALA A 222 1.27 19.87 -5.98
N ASN A 223 0.94 18.56 -6.08
CA ASN A 223 -0.31 18.03 -6.63
C ASN A 223 -0.66 18.51 -8.06
N THR A 224 0.36 18.90 -8.85
CA THR A 224 0.18 19.31 -10.25
C THR A 224 0.38 18.12 -11.20
N SER A 225 -0.27 18.14 -12.37
CA SER A 225 -0.07 17.11 -13.40
C SER A 225 1.41 17.01 -13.83
N ASN A 226 2.08 18.15 -13.97
CA ASN A 226 3.47 18.22 -14.39
C ASN A 226 4.41 17.74 -13.29
N GLY A 227 4.12 18.10 -12.03
CA GLY A 227 4.82 17.58 -10.86
C GLY A 227 4.69 16.06 -10.74
N ASN A 228 3.48 15.51 -10.95
CA ASN A 228 3.25 14.06 -10.94
C ASN A 228 4.00 13.35 -12.08
N SER A 229 4.02 13.93 -13.28
CA SER A 229 4.77 13.37 -14.41
C SER A 229 6.28 13.34 -14.12
N LEU A 230 6.82 14.44 -13.58
CA LEU A 230 8.24 14.54 -13.24
C LEU A 230 8.60 13.62 -12.08
N ALA A 231 7.80 13.61 -11.00
CA ALA A 231 7.99 12.70 -9.88
C ALA A 231 8.01 11.24 -10.34
N LEU A 232 7.10 10.86 -11.24
CA LEU A 232 7.07 9.51 -11.79
C LEU A 232 8.33 9.17 -12.61
N MET A 233 8.84 10.12 -13.41
CA MET A 233 10.10 9.95 -14.12
C MET A 233 11.29 9.80 -13.16
N LEU A 234 11.38 10.64 -12.12
CA LEU A 234 12.43 10.56 -11.10
C LEU A 234 12.38 9.23 -10.35
N ILE A 235 11.19 8.78 -9.96
CA ILE A 235 10.98 7.46 -9.34
C ILE A 235 11.51 6.35 -10.25
N CYS A 236 11.17 6.36 -11.54
CA CYS A 236 11.54 5.28 -12.45
C CYS A 236 13.04 5.25 -12.84
N VAL A 237 13.67 6.42 -12.96
CA VAL A 237 15.07 6.54 -13.41
C VAL A 237 16.06 6.51 -12.26
N CYS A 238 15.80 7.25 -11.18
CA CYS A 238 16.80 7.47 -10.12
C CYS A 238 16.75 6.41 -9.01
N LEU A 239 15.65 5.66 -8.87
CA LEU A 239 15.51 4.68 -7.79
C LEU A 239 15.80 3.25 -8.26
N ASN A 240 16.48 2.49 -7.40
CA ASN A 240 16.61 1.05 -7.56
C ASN A 240 15.24 0.35 -7.41
N SER A 241 15.13 -0.91 -7.85
CA SER A 241 13.84 -1.61 -7.91
C SER A 241 13.14 -1.71 -6.54
N THR A 242 13.88 -1.86 -5.43
CA THR A 242 13.30 -1.94 -4.08
C THR A 242 12.78 -0.59 -3.59
N LYS A 243 13.55 0.50 -3.74
CA LYS A 243 13.10 1.85 -3.38
C LYS A 243 12.00 2.35 -4.31
N LEU A 244 12.02 1.98 -5.59
CA LEU A 244 10.95 2.24 -6.55
C LEU A 244 9.62 1.69 -6.01
N ILE A 245 9.59 0.41 -5.63
CA ILE A 245 8.37 -0.24 -5.14
C ILE A 245 7.85 0.45 -3.88
N ASN A 246 8.72 0.67 -2.89
CA ASN A 246 8.31 1.26 -1.61
C ASN A 246 7.83 2.71 -1.77
N ASN A 247 8.56 3.55 -2.51
CA ASN A 247 8.18 4.94 -2.73
C ASN A 247 6.88 5.05 -3.54
N LEU A 248 6.74 4.26 -4.60
CA LEU A 248 5.53 4.29 -5.43
C LEU A 248 4.32 3.77 -4.67
N LEU A 249 4.47 2.70 -3.88
CA LEU A 249 3.42 2.18 -3.01
C LEU A 249 2.95 3.24 -2.01
N CYS A 250 3.90 3.89 -1.31
CA CYS A 250 3.59 4.95 -0.35
C CYS A 250 2.92 6.16 -1.04
N ALA A 251 3.39 6.55 -2.22
CA ALA A 251 2.82 7.65 -2.98
C ALA A 251 1.38 7.34 -3.42
N LEU A 252 1.10 6.14 -3.93
CA LEU A 252 -0.23 5.75 -4.38
C LEU A 252 -1.23 5.52 -3.24
N LEU A 253 -0.77 5.12 -2.07
CA LEU A 253 -1.62 5.01 -0.87
C LEU A 253 -2.02 6.38 -0.32
N ASN A 254 -1.09 7.33 -0.30
CA ASN A 254 -1.28 8.62 0.38
C ASN A 254 -1.73 9.75 -0.55
N LYS A 255 -1.41 9.69 -1.85
CA LYS A 255 -1.60 10.80 -2.81
C LYS A 255 -2.51 10.39 -3.96
N HIS A 256 -3.78 10.79 -3.85
CA HIS A 256 -4.80 10.50 -4.88
C HIS A 256 -4.50 11.17 -6.24
N SER A 257 -3.77 12.29 -6.27
CA SER A 257 -3.44 13.03 -7.49
C SER A 257 -2.57 12.21 -8.46
N LEU A 258 -1.60 11.44 -7.95
CA LEU A 258 -0.75 10.56 -8.75
C LEU A 258 -1.54 9.39 -9.36
N ALA A 259 -2.44 8.78 -8.59
CA ALA A 259 -3.31 7.71 -9.08
C ALA A 259 -4.21 8.20 -10.23
N VAL A 260 -4.80 9.40 -10.07
CA VAL A 260 -5.61 10.03 -11.12
C VAL A 260 -4.79 10.36 -12.36
N PHE A 261 -3.54 10.82 -12.19
CA PHE A 261 -2.63 11.07 -13.30
C PHE A 261 -2.39 9.79 -14.11
N ILE A 262 -1.94 8.71 -13.46
CA ILE A 262 -1.70 7.41 -14.14
C ILE A 262 -2.96 6.92 -14.86
N HIS A 263 -4.14 7.09 -14.25
CA HIS A 263 -5.40 6.69 -14.87
C HIS A 263 -5.72 7.48 -16.15
N ARG A 264 -5.54 8.80 -16.13
CA ARG A 264 -5.93 9.70 -17.23
C ARG A 264 -4.89 9.80 -18.34
N SER A 265 -3.62 9.57 -18.04
CA SER A 265 -2.51 9.86 -18.94
C SER A 265 -1.72 8.61 -19.35
N SER A 266 -2.43 7.54 -19.76
CA SER A 266 -1.81 6.26 -20.16
C SER A 266 -0.77 6.40 -21.27
N ASP A 267 -0.93 7.39 -22.15
CA ASP A 267 -0.11 7.55 -23.34
C ASP A 267 1.14 8.42 -23.10
N LYS A 268 1.23 9.09 -21.94
CA LYS A 268 2.37 9.94 -21.59
C LYS A 268 3.64 9.08 -21.39
N PRO A 269 4.82 9.60 -21.77
CA PRO A 269 6.08 8.85 -21.71
C PRO A 269 6.43 8.39 -20.29
N ALA A 270 6.08 9.18 -19.26
CA ALA A 270 6.31 8.81 -17.86
C ALA A 270 5.55 7.53 -17.44
N VAL A 271 4.33 7.32 -17.95
CA VAL A 271 3.54 6.13 -17.63
C VAL A 271 4.02 4.90 -18.43
N LYS A 272 4.54 5.11 -19.65
CA LYS A 272 5.21 4.03 -20.41
C LYS A 272 6.47 3.56 -19.69
N LEU A 273 7.31 4.51 -19.26
CA LEU A 273 8.51 4.22 -18.48
C LEU A 273 8.18 3.46 -17.18
N LEU A 274 7.08 3.81 -16.51
CA LEU A 274 6.60 3.09 -15.34
C LEU A 274 6.29 1.62 -15.66
N ARG A 275 5.58 1.35 -16.77
CA ARG A 275 5.25 -0.02 -17.19
C ARG A 275 6.51 -0.83 -17.47
N ASP A 276 7.47 -0.24 -18.17
CA ASP A 276 8.75 -0.88 -18.49
C ASP A 276 9.52 -1.23 -17.21
N ARG A 277 9.60 -0.31 -16.24
CA ARG A 277 10.27 -0.59 -14.95
C ARG A 277 9.55 -1.59 -14.07
N ILE A 278 8.21 -1.62 -14.09
CA ILE A 278 7.46 -2.67 -13.38
C ILE A 278 7.72 -4.03 -14.02
N SER A 279 7.73 -4.12 -15.35
CA SER A 279 8.03 -5.35 -16.08
C SER A 279 9.44 -5.85 -15.77
N GLU A 280 10.43 -4.95 -15.79
CA GLU A 280 11.80 -5.27 -15.39
C GLU A 280 11.89 -5.72 -13.93
N ALA A 281 11.19 -5.05 -13.01
CA ALA A 281 11.13 -5.46 -11.61
C ALA A 281 10.52 -6.86 -11.46
N ILE A 282 9.37 -7.14 -12.11
CA ILE A 282 8.75 -8.47 -12.09
C ILE A 282 9.72 -9.53 -12.60
N ASN A 283 10.42 -9.28 -13.70
CA ASN A 283 11.39 -10.24 -14.26
C ASN A 283 12.58 -10.46 -13.31
N ALA A 284 13.13 -9.39 -12.74
CA ALA A 284 14.22 -9.46 -11.78
C ALA A 284 13.83 -10.25 -10.53
N PHE A 285 12.66 -9.95 -9.95
CA PHE A 285 12.17 -10.64 -8.75
C PHE A 285 11.69 -12.05 -9.04
N SER A 286 11.24 -12.36 -10.26
CA SER A 286 10.86 -13.74 -10.66
C SER A 286 12.07 -14.68 -10.73
N LEU A 287 13.26 -14.14 -11.01
CA LEU A 287 14.51 -14.90 -11.04
C LEU A 287 15.20 -14.95 -9.67
N SER A 288 14.88 -14.03 -8.77
CA SER A 288 15.48 -14.00 -7.44
C SER A 288 14.84 -15.02 -6.50
N THR A 289 15.69 -15.71 -5.75
CA THR A 289 15.31 -16.63 -4.65
C THR A 289 15.52 -16.00 -3.27
N THR A 290 15.93 -14.72 -3.22
CA THR A 290 16.17 -13.95 -1.99
C THR A 290 14.85 -13.54 -1.37
N ASN A 291 14.56 -14.02 -0.16
CA ASN A 291 13.26 -13.85 0.49
C ASN A 291 13.23 -12.58 1.37
N ASP A 292 13.42 -11.41 0.76
CA ASP A 292 13.57 -10.13 1.47
C ASP A 292 12.22 -9.46 1.78
N GLY A 293 11.10 -10.09 1.40
CA GLY A 293 9.73 -9.58 1.60
C GLY A 293 9.32 -8.49 0.60
N THR A 294 10.23 -8.12 -0.31
CA THR A 294 9.99 -7.16 -1.38
C THR A 294 8.96 -7.65 -2.38
N GLU A 295 8.84 -8.97 -2.56
CA GLU A 295 7.86 -9.63 -3.42
C GLU A 295 6.43 -9.36 -2.94
N ALA A 296 6.20 -9.37 -1.61
CA ALA A 296 4.92 -9.03 -1.03
C ALA A 296 4.56 -7.56 -1.30
N THR A 297 5.53 -6.65 -1.14
CA THR A 297 5.33 -5.23 -1.44
C THR A 297 5.09 -4.98 -2.93
N LEU A 298 5.75 -5.73 -3.82
CA LEU A 298 5.51 -5.67 -5.26
C LEU A 298 4.10 -6.15 -5.59
N ALA A 299 3.68 -7.31 -5.07
CA ALA A 299 2.32 -7.82 -5.26
C ALA A 299 1.27 -6.80 -4.79
N GLN A 300 1.48 -6.18 -3.62
CA GLN A 300 0.62 -5.11 -3.12
C GLN A 300 0.58 -3.92 -4.10
N LEU A 301 1.75 -3.46 -4.58
CA LEU A 301 1.84 -2.38 -5.56
C LEU A 301 1.07 -2.68 -6.85
N LEU A 302 1.17 -3.91 -7.39
CA LEU A 302 0.40 -4.33 -8.56
C LEU A 302 -1.11 -4.20 -8.31
N ALA A 303 -1.58 -4.57 -7.12
CA ALA A 303 -2.98 -4.39 -6.72
C ALA A 303 -3.39 -2.91 -6.75
N ILE A 304 -2.57 -2.03 -6.16
CA ILE A 304 -2.88 -0.59 -6.04
C ILE A 304 -2.85 0.09 -7.42
N LEU A 305 -1.90 -0.26 -8.27
CA LEU A 305 -1.85 0.25 -9.65
C LEU A 305 -3.10 -0.13 -10.44
N ARG A 306 -3.65 -1.33 -10.20
CA ARG A 306 -4.86 -1.77 -10.88
C ARG A 306 -6.14 -1.19 -10.28
N ILE A 307 -6.23 -1.14 -8.96
CA ILE A 307 -7.45 -0.76 -8.23
C ILE A 307 -7.56 0.75 -8.08
N ASN A 308 -6.51 1.41 -7.60
CA ASN A 308 -6.52 2.84 -7.30
C ASN A 308 -6.15 3.68 -8.53
N ALA A 309 -5.07 3.31 -9.25
CA ALA A 309 -4.64 4.02 -10.46
C ALA A 309 -5.37 3.56 -11.73
N GLY A 310 -6.20 2.51 -11.65
CA GLY A 310 -7.02 2.05 -12.77
C GLY A 310 -6.23 1.71 -14.04
N MET A 311 -4.97 1.28 -13.90
CA MET A 311 -4.08 1.04 -15.03
C MET A 311 -4.63 -0.09 -15.92
N ARG A 312 -4.76 0.17 -17.23
CA ARG A 312 -5.21 -0.83 -18.20
C ARG A 312 -4.03 -1.67 -18.65
N LEU A 313 -4.10 -2.98 -18.42
CA LEU A 313 -3.01 -3.89 -18.77
C LEU A 313 -3.20 -4.40 -20.20
N SER A 314 -2.07 -4.58 -20.90
CA SER A 314 -2.03 -5.41 -22.09
C SER A 314 -2.18 -6.88 -21.70
N TYR A 315 -2.40 -7.73 -22.70
CA TYR A 315 -2.47 -9.17 -22.51
C TYR A 315 -1.16 -9.74 -21.92
N ASP A 316 -0.01 -9.37 -22.50
CA ASP A 316 1.30 -9.86 -22.06
C ASP A 316 1.66 -9.37 -20.65
N GLU A 317 1.28 -8.14 -20.30
CA GLU A 317 1.45 -7.60 -18.94
C GLU A 317 0.59 -8.38 -17.94
N ALA A 318 -0.69 -8.62 -18.25
CA ALA A 318 -1.59 -9.36 -17.38
C ALA A 318 -1.08 -10.78 -17.10
N ASN A 319 -0.57 -11.46 -18.13
CA ASN A 319 0.02 -12.80 -18.01
C ASN A 319 1.29 -12.79 -17.15
N SER A 320 2.19 -11.83 -17.38
CA SER A 320 3.42 -11.69 -16.58
C SER A 320 3.11 -11.42 -15.11
N TRP A 321 2.13 -10.56 -14.84
CA TRP A 321 1.67 -10.27 -13.47
C TRP A 321 1.07 -11.50 -12.82
N LEU A 322 0.24 -12.24 -13.53
CA LEU A 322 -0.40 -13.42 -12.99
C LEU A 322 0.63 -14.52 -12.69
N LEU A 323 1.54 -14.82 -13.61
CA LEU A 323 2.64 -15.76 -13.40
C LEU A 323 3.50 -15.39 -12.19
N PHE A 324 3.76 -14.09 -12.00
CA PHE A 324 4.45 -13.60 -10.81
C PHE A 324 3.63 -13.82 -9.52
N LEU A 325 2.30 -13.65 -9.55
CA LEU A 325 1.43 -13.83 -8.38
C LEU A 325 1.15 -15.31 -8.04
N THR A 326 1.30 -16.22 -9.00
CA THR A 326 1.06 -17.67 -8.84
C THR A 326 2.33 -18.48 -8.59
N ARG A 327 3.42 -17.82 -8.14
CA ARG A 327 4.67 -18.47 -7.75
C ARG A 327 4.48 -19.39 -6.54
N THR A 328 5.17 -20.53 -6.57
CA THR A 328 5.10 -21.57 -5.53
C THR A 328 6.44 -21.80 -4.82
N ASP A 329 7.48 -21.08 -5.22
CA ASP A 329 8.83 -21.16 -4.68
C ASP A 329 9.07 -20.25 -3.46
N LEU A 330 8.17 -19.29 -3.21
CA LEU A 330 8.28 -18.32 -2.12
C LEU A 330 7.60 -18.82 -0.83
N ASP A 331 8.39 -18.89 0.24
CA ASP A 331 7.97 -19.33 1.58
C ASP A 331 7.65 -18.14 2.53
N ASP A 332 7.10 -17.03 2.00
CA ASP A 332 6.63 -15.90 2.81
C ASP A 332 5.09 -15.88 2.87
N ASP A 333 4.53 -16.11 4.07
CA ASP A 333 3.09 -16.06 4.31
C ASP A 333 2.46 -14.71 3.93
N ARG A 334 3.19 -13.59 4.08
CA ARG A 334 2.69 -12.26 3.70
C ARG A 334 2.52 -12.15 2.20
N TYR A 335 3.49 -12.67 1.44
CA TYR A 335 3.40 -12.70 -0.02
C TYR A 335 2.21 -13.55 -0.45
N ILE A 336 2.03 -14.75 0.11
CA ILE A 336 0.94 -15.67 -0.25
C ILE A 336 -0.44 -15.03 0.01
N MET A 337 -0.63 -14.44 1.20
CA MET A 337 -1.88 -13.75 1.54
C MET A 337 -2.14 -12.56 0.60
N THR A 338 -1.09 -11.80 0.28
CA THR A 338 -1.18 -10.64 -0.62
C THR A 338 -1.50 -11.09 -2.04
N ALA A 339 -0.78 -12.06 -2.59
CA ALA A 339 -0.95 -12.54 -3.96
C ALA A 339 -2.36 -13.10 -4.19
N LEU A 340 -2.85 -13.94 -3.27
CA LEU A 340 -4.22 -14.46 -3.33
C LEU A 340 -5.27 -13.34 -3.22
N SER A 341 -5.01 -12.34 -2.37
CA SER A 341 -5.84 -11.14 -2.26
C SER A 341 -5.88 -10.33 -3.55
N VAL A 342 -4.74 -10.19 -4.26
CA VAL A 342 -4.67 -9.48 -5.55
C VAL A 342 -5.46 -10.23 -6.62
N ILE A 343 -5.29 -11.55 -6.73
CA ILE A 343 -6.00 -12.37 -7.73
C ILE A 343 -7.53 -12.25 -7.54
N ILE A 344 -7.99 -12.21 -6.29
CA ILE A 344 -9.43 -12.06 -5.97
C ILE A 344 -9.93 -10.62 -6.17
N ALA A 345 -9.14 -9.62 -5.80
CA ALA A 345 -9.50 -8.22 -5.99
C ALA A 345 -9.52 -7.80 -7.47
N CYS A 346 -8.66 -8.41 -8.28
CA CYS A 346 -8.48 -8.12 -9.69
C CYS A 346 -8.83 -9.34 -10.58
N PRO A 347 -10.10 -9.81 -10.60
CA PRO A 347 -10.49 -10.97 -11.41
C PRO A 347 -10.35 -10.72 -12.92
N GLN A 348 -10.18 -9.45 -13.34
CA GLN A 348 -9.89 -9.07 -14.72
C GLN A 348 -8.49 -9.49 -15.20
N LEU A 349 -7.60 -9.90 -14.28
CA LEU A 349 -6.32 -10.51 -14.64
C LEU A 349 -6.51 -11.93 -15.19
N ILE A 350 -7.64 -12.57 -14.88
CA ILE A 350 -7.95 -13.92 -15.33
C ILE A 350 -8.66 -13.81 -16.68
N PRO A 351 -8.14 -14.45 -17.74
CA PRO A 351 -8.79 -14.49 -19.05
C PRO A 351 -10.22 -15.03 -18.96
N LEU A 352 -11.15 -14.42 -19.71
CA LEU A 352 -12.56 -14.87 -19.72
C LEU A 352 -12.71 -16.29 -20.30
N HIS A 353 -11.79 -16.70 -21.17
CA HIS A 353 -11.79 -18.01 -21.84
C HIS A 353 -10.47 -18.75 -21.57
N LEU A 354 -10.39 -19.46 -20.44
CA LEU A 354 -9.18 -20.22 -20.07
C LEU A 354 -8.82 -21.35 -21.06
N GLY A 355 -9.76 -21.78 -21.91
CA GLY A 355 -9.55 -22.87 -22.87
C GLY A 355 -8.46 -22.63 -23.92
N ASP A 356 -8.18 -21.36 -24.24
CA ASP A 356 -7.15 -20.99 -25.22
C ASP A 356 -5.76 -20.80 -24.57
N GLU A 357 -5.69 -20.69 -23.23
CA GLU A 357 -4.52 -20.21 -22.49
C GLU A 357 -4.08 -21.19 -21.38
N LYS A 358 -3.63 -22.37 -21.82
CA LYS A 358 -3.30 -23.49 -20.93
C LYS A 358 -2.23 -23.19 -19.88
N GLU A 359 -1.29 -22.29 -20.18
CA GLU A 359 -0.18 -21.96 -19.26
C GLU A 359 -0.65 -21.17 -18.05
N VAL A 360 -1.49 -20.16 -18.28
CA VAL A 360 -2.09 -19.31 -17.24
C VAL A 360 -3.00 -20.15 -16.33
N GLU A 361 -3.88 -20.95 -16.92
CA GLU A 361 -4.76 -21.85 -16.16
C GLU A 361 -3.94 -22.85 -15.34
N ALA A 362 -2.93 -23.50 -15.95
CA ALA A 362 -2.06 -24.45 -15.26
C ALA A 362 -1.30 -23.80 -14.10
N SER A 363 -0.85 -22.56 -14.24
CA SER A 363 -0.16 -21.83 -13.17
C SER A 363 -1.09 -21.51 -11.99
N ILE A 364 -2.32 -21.04 -12.24
CA ILE A 364 -3.33 -20.84 -11.18
C ILE A 364 -3.61 -22.17 -10.48
N ILE A 365 -3.83 -23.25 -11.23
CA ILE A 365 -4.13 -24.58 -10.68
C ILE A 365 -2.95 -25.06 -9.81
N ALA A 366 -1.72 -25.00 -10.32
CA ALA A 366 -0.52 -25.39 -9.58
C ALA A 366 -0.36 -24.59 -8.29
N PHE A 367 -0.62 -23.27 -8.32
CA PHE A 367 -0.60 -22.42 -7.15
C PHE A 367 -1.65 -22.81 -6.11
N LEU A 368 -2.88 -23.09 -6.54
CA LEU A 368 -3.97 -23.51 -5.64
C LEU A 368 -3.72 -24.89 -5.02
N ASP A 369 -3.22 -25.85 -5.82
CA ASP A 369 -2.85 -27.19 -5.33
C ASP A 369 -1.68 -27.12 -4.33
N TRP A 370 -0.67 -26.28 -4.61
CA TRP A 370 0.43 -26.02 -3.70
C TRP A 370 -0.06 -25.36 -2.39
N LEU A 371 -0.94 -24.36 -2.49
CA LEU A 371 -1.53 -23.67 -1.34
C LEU A 371 -2.29 -24.64 -0.44
N LYS A 372 -3.04 -25.59 -1.03
CA LYS A 372 -3.74 -26.65 -0.30
C LYS A 372 -2.78 -27.52 0.51
N GLN A 373 -1.67 -27.93 -0.12
CA GLN A 373 -0.64 -28.74 0.55
C GLN A 373 0.01 -27.97 1.70
N ARG A 374 0.44 -26.72 1.44
CA ARG A 374 1.05 -25.84 2.44
C ARG A 374 0.15 -25.56 3.63
N ALA A 375 -1.13 -25.26 3.37
CA ALA A 375 -2.12 -25.03 4.41
C ALA A 375 -2.39 -26.25 5.30
N SER A 376 -1.90 -27.43 4.92
CA SER A 376 -2.08 -28.69 5.67
C SER A 376 -0.79 -29.16 6.36
N SER A 377 0.40 -28.75 5.89
CA SER A 377 1.69 -29.26 6.37
C SER A 377 2.44 -28.32 7.32
N SER A 378 2.53 -27.03 7.02
CA SER A 378 3.47 -26.11 7.70
C SER A 378 3.01 -24.66 7.81
N ALA A 379 1.75 -24.36 7.48
CA ALA A 379 1.25 -22.98 7.51
C ALA A 379 1.19 -22.39 8.93
N SER A 380 1.54 -21.09 9.04
CA SER A 380 1.30 -20.32 10.26
C SER A 380 -0.20 -20.25 10.61
N PRO A 381 -0.54 -20.06 11.89
CA PRO A 381 -1.95 -19.93 12.30
C PRO A 381 -2.64 -18.75 11.61
N THR A 382 -1.90 -17.68 11.29
CA THR A 382 -2.40 -16.51 10.57
C THR A 382 -2.77 -16.83 9.12
N LEU A 383 -1.93 -17.58 8.40
CA LEU A 383 -2.22 -18.01 7.03
C LEU A 383 -3.41 -18.99 7.01
N GLN A 384 -3.45 -19.94 7.95
CA GLN A 384 -4.55 -20.89 8.07
C GLN A 384 -5.88 -20.18 8.32
N GLN A 385 -5.90 -19.24 9.26
CA GLN A 385 -7.09 -18.45 9.56
C GLN A 385 -7.54 -17.62 8.35
N PHE A 386 -6.61 -16.90 7.70
CA PHE A 386 -6.90 -16.14 6.49
C PHE A 386 -7.50 -17.03 5.39
N PHE A 387 -6.87 -18.18 5.12
CA PHE A 387 -7.28 -19.10 4.06
C PHE A 387 -8.68 -19.70 4.32
N ILE A 388 -8.99 -20.06 5.56
CA ILE A 388 -10.31 -20.59 5.94
C ILE A 388 -11.39 -19.50 5.81
N LEU A 389 -11.14 -18.30 6.34
CA LEU A 389 -12.08 -17.17 6.26
C LEU A 389 -12.38 -16.79 4.81
N LEU A 390 -11.32 -16.68 4.00
CA LEU A 390 -11.40 -16.41 2.58
C LEU A 390 -12.26 -17.45 1.86
N SER A 391 -12.01 -18.73 2.13
CA SER A 391 -12.75 -19.85 1.52
C SER A 391 -14.24 -19.80 1.85
N ILE A 392 -14.61 -19.51 3.10
CA ILE A 392 -16.00 -19.40 3.52
C ILE A 392 -16.70 -18.24 2.83
N HIS A 393 -16.10 -17.05 2.82
CA HIS A 393 -16.71 -15.88 2.19
C HIS A 393 -16.82 -16.00 0.67
N LEU A 394 -15.81 -16.60 0.02
CA LEU A 394 -15.83 -16.91 -1.40
C LEU A 394 -16.92 -17.94 -1.75
N HIS A 395 -17.07 -18.99 -0.93
CA HIS A 395 -18.12 -19.98 -1.08
C HIS A 395 -19.52 -19.36 -0.90
N ALA A 396 -19.70 -18.60 0.17
CA ALA A 396 -20.96 -17.94 0.52
C ALA A 396 -21.37 -16.81 -0.44
N GLY A 397 -20.43 -16.30 -1.26
CA GLY A 397 -20.69 -15.17 -2.17
C GLY A 397 -20.89 -13.84 -1.45
N GLN A 398 -20.37 -13.68 -0.22
CA GLN A 398 -20.47 -12.46 0.57
C GLN A 398 -19.42 -11.44 0.14
N SER A 399 -19.71 -10.64 -0.89
CA SER A 399 -18.76 -9.70 -1.48
C SER A 399 -18.27 -8.62 -0.52
N GLU A 400 -19.12 -8.09 0.36
CA GLU A 400 -18.75 -7.06 1.33
C GLU A 400 -17.71 -7.58 2.33
N GLN A 401 -17.90 -8.82 2.78
CA GLN A 401 -17.09 -9.40 3.86
C GLN A 401 -15.76 -9.88 3.29
N LEU A 402 -15.80 -10.45 2.08
CA LEU A 402 -14.62 -10.73 1.28
C LEU A 402 -13.82 -9.44 0.99
N ALA A 403 -14.51 -8.34 0.65
CA ALA A 403 -13.87 -7.05 0.39
C ALA A 403 -13.21 -6.48 1.64
N ALA A 404 -13.85 -6.55 2.81
CA ALA A 404 -13.28 -6.09 4.07
C ALA A 404 -12.05 -6.93 4.49
N LEU A 405 -12.10 -8.27 4.33
CA LEU A 405 -10.95 -9.15 4.59
C LEU A 405 -9.77 -8.79 3.68
N ILE A 406 -10.01 -8.69 2.37
CA ILE A 406 -8.96 -8.36 1.39
C ILE A 406 -8.44 -6.94 1.57
N SER A 407 -9.30 -6.00 1.94
CA SER A 407 -8.90 -4.61 2.25
C SER A 407 -7.95 -4.56 3.46
N SER A 408 -8.14 -5.45 4.45
CA SER A 408 -7.25 -5.53 5.61
C SER A 408 -5.84 -6.03 5.25
N VAL A 409 -5.72 -6.91 4.26
CA VAL A 409 -4.43 -7.43 3.78
C VAL A 409 -3.74 -6.42 2.85
N LEU A 410 -4.48 -5.80 1.92
CA LEU A 410 -3.92 -4.89 0.93
C LEU A 410 -3.79 -3.44 1.42
N ALA A 411 -4.31 -3.13 2.61
CA ALA A 411 -4.38 -1.77 3.19
C ALA A 411 -5.10 -0.73 2.30
N VAL A 412 -5.99 -1.19 1.41
CA VAL A 412 -6.76 -0.35 0.48
C VAL A 412 -8.23 -0.77 0.51
N LYS A 413 -9.15 0.20 0.43
CA LYS A 413 -10.58 -0.07 0.33
C LYS A 413 -10.93 -0.66 -1.03
N ILE A 414 -11.46 -1.88 -1.05
CA ILE A 414 -11.71 -2.64 -2.28
C ILE A 414 -13.21 -2.87 -2.46
N THR A 415 -13.65 -2.89 -3.71
CA THR A 415 -15.00 -3.31 -4.11
C THR A 415 -14.90 -4.50 -5.04
N ILE A 416 -15.50 -5.64 -4.66
CA ILE A 416 -15.40 -6.89 -5.42
C ILE A 416 -16.61 -7.05 -6.33
N ASN A 417 -16.37 -7.22 -7.63
CA ASN A 417 -17.41 -7.56 -8.59
C ASN A 417 -17.61 -9.08 -8.66
N VAL A 418 -18.72 -9.56 -8.07
CA VAL A 418 -19.05 -10.99 -7.95
C VAL A 418 -19.15 -11.70 -9.31
N ARG A 419 -19.60 -11.01 -10.37
CA ARG A 419 -19.81 -11.64 -11.68
C ARG A 419 -18.51 -12.21 -12.26
N ASN A 420 -17.44 -11.43 -12.15
CA ASN A 420 -16.14 -11.78 -12.71
C ASN A 420 -15.38 -12.81 -11.84
N LEU A 421 -15.86 -13.05 -10.61
CA LEU A 421 -15.24 -13.95 -9.66
C LEU A 421 -15.67 -15.42 -9.84
N THR A 422 -16.72 -15.68 -10.62
CA THR A 422 -17.32 -17.02 -10.78
C THR A 422 -16.30 -18.05 -11.27
N THR A 423 -15.47 -17.69 -12.24
CA THR A 423 -14.44 -18.57 -12.82
C THR A 423 -13.38 -18.93 -11.78
N LEU A 424 -12.85 -17.93 -11.07
CA LEU A 424 -11.88 -18.14 -10.00
C LEU A 424 -12.48 -18.97 -8.85
N LYS A 425 -13.72 -18.66 -8.45
CA LYS A 425 -14.44 -19.42 -7.43
C LYS A 425 -14.52 -20.90 -7.81
N ASN A 426 -14.86 -21.21 -9.06
CA ASN A 426 -14.96 -22.60 -9.51
C ASN A 426 -13.60 -23.32 -9.49
N LEU A 427 -12.53 -22.66 -9.93
CA LEU A 427 -11.16 -23.20 -9.85
C LEU A 427 -10.72 -23.41 -8.39
N PHE A 428 -10.95 -22.41 -7.54
CA PHE A 428 -10.65 -22.45 -6.10
C PHE A 428 -11.35 -23.62 -5.40
N MET A 429 -12.66 -23.78 -5.64
CA MET A 429 -13.43 -24.87 -5.02
C MET A 429 -13.02 -26.27 -5.51
N ARG A 430 -12.40 -26.37 -6.69
CA ARG A 430 -11.92 -27.64 -7.26
C ARG A 430 -10.52 -28.01 -6.78
N HIS A 431 -9.59 -27.06 -6.77
CA HIS A 431 -8.17 -27.31 -6.54
C HIS A 431 -7.71 -26.95 -5.13
N ALA A 432 -8.19 -25.83 -4.57
CA ALA A 432 -7.73 -25.37 -3.26
C ALA A 432 -8.51 -26.02 -2.11
N MET A 433 -9.84 -25.90 -2.10
CA MET A 433 -10.64 -26.31 -0.93
C MET A 433 -12.09 -26.63 -1.35
N THR A 434 -12.50 -27.88 -1.15
CA THR A 434 -13.89 -28.31 -1.45
C THR A 434 -14.87 -27.85 -0.37
N GLU A 435 -16.19 -27.84 -0.64
CA GLU A 435 -17.20 -27.48 0.37
C GLU A 435 -17.10 -28.39 1.61
N ARG A 436 -16.75 -29.66 1.41
CA ARG A 436 -16.45 -30.62 2.48
C ARG A 436 -15.24 -30.21 3.31
N ASP A 437 -14.13 -29.90 2.66
CA ASP A 437 -12.90 -29.47 3.35
C ASP A 437 -13.16 -28.18 4.17
N ILE A 438 -13.98 -27.26 3.65
CA ILE A 438 -14.41 -26.05 4.38
C ILE A 438 -15.16 -26.41 5.65
N ALA A 439 -16.15 -27.30 5.56
CA ALA A 439 -16.91 -27.72 6.73
C ALA A 439 -16.02 -28.44 7.77
N GLU A 440 -15.14 -29.35 7.35
CA GLU A 440 -14.24 -30.09 8.24
C GLU A 440 -13.23 -29.17 8.94
N ARG A 441 -12.63 -28.20 8.24
CA ARG A 441 -11.73 -27.25 8.89
C ARG A 441 -12.45 -26.26 9.79
N ALA A 442 -13.67 -25.85 9.41
CA ALA A 442 -14.45 -24.92 10.22
C ALA A 442 -14.85 -25.55 11.57
N SER A 443 -15.18 -26.85 11.63
CA SER A 443 -15.50 -27.52 12.90
C SER A 443 -14.29 -27.67 13.83
N GLN A 444 -13.07 -27.65 13.28
CA GLN A 444 -11.81 -27.71 14.01
C GLN A 444 -11.32 -26.33 14.49
N MET A 445 -11.94 -25.23 14.06
CA MET A 445 -11.54 -23.89 14.49
C MET A 445 -11.70 -23.71 16.00
N PRO A 446 -10.79 -23.00 16.68
CA PRO A 446 -10.95 -22.73 18.09
C PRO A 446 -12.18 -21.85 18.35
N VAL A 447 -12.86 -22.12 19.46
CA VAL A 447 -13.96 -21.27 19.94
C VAL A 447 -13.42 -19.91 20.37
N THR A 448 -14.24 -18.87 20.21
CA THR A 448 -13.90 -17.53 20.70
C THR A 448 -14.07 -17.49 22.20
N ARG A 449 -12.96 -17.30 22.93
CA ARG A 449 -12.92 -17.22 24.40
C ARG A 449 -13.56 -15.93 24.88
N SER A 450 -14.42 -16.03 25.90
CA SER A 450 -15.11 -14.88 26.52
C SER A 450 -15.82 -13.96 25.51
N LEU A 451 -16.50 -14.55 24.52
CA LEU A 451 -17.17 -13.81 23.46
C LEU A 451 -18.22 -12.86 24.05
N ASN A 452 -18.06 -11.56 23.78
CA ASN A 452 -18.92 -10.47 24.25
C ASN A 452 -19.15 -9.43 23.14
N SER A 453 -20.02 -8.45 23.36
CA SER A 453 -20.42 -7.43 22.37
C SER A 453 -19.30 -6.46 21.96
N HIS A 454 -18.17 -6.44 22.66
CA HIS A 454 -17.02 -5.59 22.32
C HIS A 454 -16.10 -6.22 21.26
N HIS A 455 -16.26 -7.51 20.97
CA HIS A 455 -15.49 -8.16 19.91
C HIS A 455 -15.87 -7.57 18.55
N GLN A 456 -14.86 -7.20 17.77
CA GLN A 456 -15.01 -6.62 16.43
C GLN A 456 -14.31 -7.52 15.39
N GLY A 457 -14.78 -7.49 14.14
CA GLY A 457 -14.17 -8.21 13.03
C GLY A 457 -14.73 -9.61 12.79
N PHE A 458 -13.97 -10.44 12.06
CA PHE A 458 -14.41 -11.75 11.61
C PHE A 458 -14.25 -12.83 12.69
N LEU A 459 -15.34 -13.13 13.37
CA LEU A 459 -15.38 -14.18 14.39
C LEU A 459 -15.71 -15.54 13.78
N PRO A 460 -15.11 -16.65 14.26
CA PRO A 460 -15.50 -18.01 13.89
C PRO A 460 -17.00 -18.26 13.96
N ALA A 461 -17.70 -17.67 14.93
CA ALA A 461 -19.15 -17.76 15.05
C ALA A 461 -19.90 -17.29 13.80
N HIS A 462 -19.48 -16.20 13.14
CA HIS A 462 -20.10 -15.73 11.89
C HIS A 462 -19.94 -16.76 10.76
N CYS A 463 -18.76 -17.37 10.68
CA CYS A 463 -18.43 -18.39 9.69
C CYS A 463 -19.29 -19.66 9.87
N ILE A 464 -19.40 -20.15 11.10
CA ILE A 464 -20.21 -21.31 11.42
C ILE A 464 -21.69 -21.02 11.16
N THR A 465 -22.22 -19.85 11.55
CA THR A 465 -23.59 -19.43 11.23
C THR A 465 -23.85 -19.45 9.72
N GLN A 466 -22.88 -18.98 8.92
CA GLN A 466 -23.02 -18.96 7.47
C GLN A 466 -23.06 -20.38 6.87
N LEU A 467 -22.16 -21.26 7.30
CA LEU A 467 -22.10 -22.66 6.84
C LEU A 467 -23.32 -23.48 7.29
N LEU A 468 -23.89 -23.17 8.46
CA LEU A 468 -25.16 -23.75 8.91
C LEU A 468 -26.31 -23.30 8.02
N SER A 469 -26.35 -22.02 7.64
CA SER A 469 -27.38 -21.47 6.76
C SER A 469 -27.35 -22.08 5.35
N THR A 470 -26.16 -22.49 4.85
CA THR A 470 -26.00 -23.20 3.57
C THR A 470 -26.15 -24.72 3.67
N ASN A 471 -26.44 -25.24 4.87
CA ASN A 471 -26.51 -26.67 5.20
C ASN A 471 -25.23 -27.46 4.90
N SER A 472 -24.05 -26.82 4.87
CA SER A 472 -22.80 -27.47 4.45
C SER A 472 -22.36 -28.57 5.42
N PHE A 473 -22.57 -28.40 6.73
CA PHE A 473 -22.31 -29.45 7.73
C PHE A 473 -23.20 -30.68 7.53
N SER A 474 -24.49 -30.45 7.29
CA SER A 474 -25.51 -31.49 7.05
C SER A 474 -25.21 -32.30 5.78
N LYS A 475 -24.88 -31.61 4.68
CA LYS A 475 -24.55 -32.22 3.37
C LYS A 475 -23.34 -33.16 3.44
N HIS A 476 -22.34 -32.80 4.24
CA HIS A 476 -21.07 -33.52 4.31
C HIS A 476 -20.92 -34.36 5.58
N ALA A 477 -21.98 -34.48 6.39
CA ALA A 477 -22.01 -35.22 7.64
C ALA A 477 -20.85 -34.85 8.61
N VAL A 478 -20.53 -33.57 8.69
CA VAL A 478 -19.46 -33.05 9.56
C VAL A 478 -20.05 -32.72 10.94
N PRO A 479 -19.53 -33.30 12.05
CA PRO A 479 -20.03 -33.01 13.39
C PRO A 479 -19.65 -31.60 13.83
N ILE A 480 -20.65 -30.81 14.24
CA ILE A 480 -20.47 -29.43 14.73
C ILE A 480 -21.02 -29.22 16.15
N GLN A 481 -21.72 -30.21 16.70
CA GLN A 481 -22.38 -30.15 18.01
C GLN A 481 -21.42 -29.76 19.14
N ASP A 482 -20.26 -30.41 19.21
CA ASP A 482 -19.27 -30.17 20.28
C ASP A 482 -18.71 -28.75 20.22
N TRP A 483 -18.49 -28.23 19.01
CA TRP A 483 -18.03 -26.87 18.81
C TRP A 483 -19.06 -25.86 19.31
N ILE A 484 -20.34 -26.04 18.98
CA ILE A 484 -21.44 -25.17 19.45
C ILE A 484 -21.54 -25.22 20.97
N GLY A 485 -21.49 -26.42 21.58
CA GLY A 485 -21.51 -26.59 23.03
C GLY A 485 -20.32 -25.90 23.71
N ALA A 486 -19.12 -26.02 23.15
CA ALA A 486 -17.92 -25.35 23.64
C ALA A 486 -18.01 -23.81 23.49
N GLN A 487 -18.58 -23.30 22.39
CA GLN A 487 -18.76 -21.87 22.18
C GLN A 487 -19.78 -21.28 23.16
N ILE A 488 -20.87 -21.98 23.46
CA ILE A 488 -21.86 -21.56 24.47
C ILE A 488 -21.20 -21.40 25.85
N LYS A 489 -20.34 -22.35 26.26
CA LYS A 489 -19.60 -22.30 27.53
C LYS A 489 -18.62 -21.13 27.62
N ASN A 490 -18.15 -20.61 26.48
CA ASN A 490 -17.15 -19.54 26.39
C ASN A 490 -17.75 -18.16 26.07
N CYS A 491 -19.08 -17.99 26.09
CA CYS A 491 -19.72 -16.69 25.93
C CYS A 491 -19.76 -15.92 27.27
N ALA A 492 -19.60 -14.60 27.21
CA ALA A 492 -19.64 -13.71 28.36
C ALA A 492 -20.63 -12.55 28.13
N ALA A 493 -21.10 -11.94 29.22
CA ALA A 493 -21.86 -10.70 29.16
C ALA A 493 -20.90 -9.50 29.02
N PRO A 494 -21.27 -8.44 28.27
CA PRO A 494 -22.47 -8.27 27.45
C PRO A 494 -22.50 -9.18 26.21
N LEU A 495 -23.65 -9.79 25.89
CA LEU A 495 -23.77 -10.78 24.80
C LEU A 495 -23.56 -10.20 23.40
N HIS A 496 -22.80 -10.91 22.57
CA HIS A 496 -22.62 -10.58 21.16
C HIS A 496 -23.83 -11.03 20.30
N PRO A 497 -24.35 -10.18 19.38
CA PRO A 497 -25.54 -10.50 18.58
C PRO A 497 -25.39 -11.73 17.67
N VAL A 498 -24.17 -12.04 17.18
CA VAL A 498 -23.94 -13.24 16.34
C VAL A 498 -24.44 -14.54 16.97
N ILE A 499 -24.43 -14.65 18.29
CA ILE A 499 -24.79 -15.89 18.97
C ILE A 499 -26.28 -16.19 18.84
N THR A 500 -27.14 -15.16 18.76
CA THR A 500 -28.58 -15.40 18.54
C THR A 500 -28.81 -15.99 17.15
N ASP A 501 -28.09 -15.49 16.15
CA ASP A 501 -28.19 -15.97 14.77
C ASP A 501 -27.61 -17.38 14.64
N LEU A 502 -26.46 -17.64 15.30
CA LEU A 502 -25.82 -18.95 15.34
C LEU A 502 -26.75 -20.02 15.89
N LEU A 503 -27.35 -19.78 17.06
CA LEU A 503 -28.21 -20.76 17.72
C LEU A 503 -29.50 -21.00 16.95
N ASN A 504 -30.07 -19.96 16.34
CA ASN A 504 -31.24 -20.09 15.49
C ASN A 504 -30.94 -20.88 14.19
N ALA A 505 -29.82 -20.58 13.52
CA ALA A 505 -29.38 -21.32 12.33
C ALA A 505 -29.06 -22.80 12.66
N TYR A 506 -28.40 -23.04 13.79
CA TYR A 506 -28.11 -24.40 14.25
C TYR A 506 -29.38 -25.19 14.54
N ALA A 507 -30.34 -24.61 15.28
CA ALA A 507 -31.64 -25.20 15.54
C ALA A 507 -32.40 -25.58 14.26
N ALA A 508 -32.41 -24.70 13.25
CA ALA A 508 -33.01 -24.98 11.94
C ALA A 508 -32.29 -26.11 11.19
N SER A 509 -30.95 -26.16 11.27
CA SER A 509 -30.13 -27.17 10.58
C SER A 509 -30.36 -28.61 11.09
N CYS A 510 -30.88 -28.76 12.31
CA CYS A 510 -31.29 -30.05 12.86
C CYS A 510 -32.53 -30.67 12.18
N PHE A 511 -33.22 -29.90 11.34
CA PHE A 511 -34.43 -30.34 10.63
C PHE A 511 -34.32 -30.24 9.11
N ALA A 512 -33.20 -29.73 8.59
CA ALA A 512 -33.00 -29.46 7.16
C ALA A 512 -32.68 -30.73 6.33
N ALA A 513 -33.00 -31.93 6.82
CA ALA A 513 -32.78 -33.18 6.09
C ALA A 513 -33.71 -33.27 4.87
N THR A 514 -33.12 -33.48 3.70
CA THR A 514 -33.81 -33.92 2.47
C THR A 514 -33.41 -35.36 2.16
N GLU A 515 -34.02 -36.01 1.17
CA GLU A 515 -33.83 -37.44 0.83
C GLU A 515 -32.35 -37.88 0.65
N PHE A 516 -31.42 -36.93 0.45
CA PHE A 516 -29.99 -37.18 0.27
C PHE A 516 -29.08 -36.52 1.32
N ILE A 517 -29.63 -35.83 2.34
CA ILE A 517 -28.86 -35.00 3.29
C ILE A 517 -29.23 -35.39 4.73
N SER A 518 -28.23 -35.75 5.54
CA SER A 518 -28.42 -35.99 6.98
C SER A 518 -28.58 -34.68 7.75
N ALA A 519 -29.55 -34.60 8.66
CA ALA A 519 -29.69 -33.46 9.56
C ALA A 519 -28.58 -33.43 10.62
N ASN A 520 -28.27 -32.24 11.12
CA ASN A 520 -27.36 -32.07 12.25
C ASN A 520 -27.98 -32.61 13.55
N ARG A 521 -27.16 -33.21 14.41
CA ARG A 521 -27.61 -33.65 15.74
C ARG A 521 -27.86 -32.44 16.64
N PRO A 522 -28.98 -32.39 17.40
CA PRO A 522 -29.20 -31.37 18.43
C PRO A 522 -28.22 -31.53 19.61
N LEU A 523 -28.16 -30.55 20.52
CA LEU A 523 -27.35 -30.65 21.74
C LEU A 523 -27.77 -31.89 22.56
N SER A 524 -26.81 -32.53 23.24
CA SER A 524 -27.09 -33.75 24.00
C SER A 524 -27.84 -33.44 25.29
N GLU A 525 -28.71 -34.35 25.72
CA GLU A 525 -29.41 -34.18 26.99
C GLU A 525 -28.43 -34.11 28.16
N GLU A 526 -27.37 -34.92 28.14
CA GLU A 526 -26.30 -34.93 29.15
C GLU A 526 -25.63 -33.56 29.30
N PHE A 527 -25.36 -32.87 28.18
CA PHE A 527 -24.78 -31.52 28.21
C PHE A 527 -25.71 -30.52 28.89
N ILE A 528 -27.01 -30.60 28.60
CA ILE A 528 -28.01 -29.70 29.17
C ILE A 528 -28.15 -29.98 30.67
N LEU A 529 -28.28 -31.24 31.06
CA LEU A 529 -28.41 -31.64 32.46
C LEU A 529 -27.19 -31.22 33.29
N ASP A 530 -25.96 -31.42 32.79
CA ASP A 530 -24.73 -30.97 33.46
C ASP A 530 -24.68 -29.44 33.63
N LEU A 531 -25.14 -28.70 32.62
CA LEU A 531 -25.15 -27.24 32.65
C LEU A 531 -26.13 -26.67 33.70
N PHE A 532 -27.29 -27.30 33.83
CA PHE A 532 -28.30 -26.89 34.82
C PHE A 532 -28.13 -27.56 36.18
N ASN A 533 -27.20 -28.49 36.33
CA ASN A 533 -26.85 -29.07 37.63
C ASN A 533 -26.10 -28.04 38.51
N GLY A 534 -26.32 -28.14 39.82
CA GLY A 534 -25.76 -27.27 40.85
C GLY A 534 -26.63 -26.05 41.17
N GLU A 535 -26.02 -25.02 41.74
CA GLU A 535 -26.75 -23.82 42.18
C GLU A 535 -27.27 -23.01 40.99
N VAL A 536 -28.54 -22.61 41.05
CA VAL A 536 -29.22 -21.84 39.99
C VAL A 536 -28.61 -20.44 39.82
N MET A 537 -28.06 -19.87 40.89
CA MET A 537 -27.47 -18.52 40.97
C MET A 537 -25.99 -18.44 40.56
N ASP A 538 -25.39 -19.55 40.11
CA ASP A 538 -23.98 -19.59 39.70
C ASP A 538 -23.73 -18.68 38.47
N GLU A 539 -23.14 -17.51 38.71
CA GLU A 539 -22.84 -16.48 37.71
C GLU A 539 -22.02 -17.01 36.53
N ASN A 540 -21.12 -17.98 36.74
CA ASN A 540 -20.30 -18.55 35.66
C ASN A 540 -21.13 -19.38 34.68
N LYS A 541 -22.21 -20.00 35.15
CA LYS A 541 -23.12 -20.80 34.32
C LYS A 541 -24.30 -19.99 33.80
N MET A 542 -24.52 -18.76 34.27
CA MET A 542 -25.68 -17.95 33.89
C MET A 542 -25.78 -17.69 32.39
N VAL A 543 -24.72 -17.20 31.77
CA VAL A 543 -24.70 -16.92 30.32
C VAL A 543 -24.90 -18.21 29.51
N PRO A 544 -24.13 -19.29 29.74
CA PRO A 544 -24.36 -20.58 29.09
C PRO A 544 -25.79 -21.11 29.26
N ARG A 545 -26.35 -21.09 30.48
CA ARG A 545 -27.72 -21.58 30.76
C ARG A 545 -28.76 -20.80 29.98
N LEU A 546 -28.63 -19.48 29.92
CA LEU A 546 -29.54 -18.63 29.16
C LEU A 546 -29.47 -18.92 27.65
N LEU A 547 -28.26 -19.08 27.11
CA LEU A 547 -28.05 -19.41 25.70
C LEU A 547 -28.60 -20.80 25.35
N THR A 548 -28.37 -21.80 26.21
CA THR A 548 -28.94 -23.15 26.03
C THR A 548 -30.46 -23.12 26.10
N PHE A 549 -31.05 -22.37 27.04
CA PHE A 549 -32.50 -22.19 27.11
C PHE A 549 -33.05 -21.54 25.83
N PHE A 550 -32.41 -20.47 25.34
CA PHE A 550 -32.77 -19.84 24.08
C PHE A 550 -32.69 -20.80 22.89
N PHE A 551 -31.62 -21.60 22.81
CA PHE A 551 -31.49 -22.63 21.78
C PHE A 551 -32.63 -23.65 21.81
N LEU A 552 -33.05 -24.12 22.99
CA LEU A 552 -34.18 -25.06 23.12
C LEU A 552 -35.49 -24.48 22.59
N LEU A 553 -35.72 -23.18 22.82
CA LEU A 553 -36.88 -22.47 22.26
C LEU A 553 -36.79 -22.33 20.74
N CYS A 554 -35.61 -22.01 20.20
CA CYS A 554 -35.37 -21.98 18.76
C CYS A 554 -35.58 -23.37 18.13
N TYR A 555 -35.08 -24.43 18.76
CA TYR A 555 -35.25 -25.81 18.33
C TYR A 555 -36.73 -26.22 18.31
N ARG A 556 -37.49 -25.87 19.36
CA ARG A 556 -38.94 -26.12 19.42
C ARG A 556 -39.69 -25.39 18.30
N LYS A 557 -39.35 -24.12 18.05
CA LYS A 557 -39.91 -23.35 16.92
C LYS A 557 -39.62 -24.00 15.57
N SER A 558 -38.37 -24.42 15.34
CA SER A 558 -38.01 -25.13 14.11
C SER A 558 -38.77 -26.45 14.02
N PHE A 559 -38.81 -27.25 15.08
CA PHE A 559 -39.56 -28.50 15.12
C PHE A 559 -41.02 -28.30 14.70
N GLU A 560 -41.74 -27.35 15.28
CA GLU A 560 -43.16 -27.11 14.95
C GLU A 560 -43.35 -26.69 13.48
N SER A 561 -42.45 -25.89 12.93
CA SER A 561 -42.47 -25.52 11.52
C SER A 561 -42.27 -26.71 10.58
N TYR A 562 -41.51 -27.73 10.99
CA TYR A 562 -41.25 -28.94 10.20
C TYR A 562 -42.21 -30.10 10.53
N ALA A 563 -42.79 -30.15 11.73
CA ALA A 563 -43.77 -31.14 12.14
C ALA A 563 -45.05 -31.08 11.29
N GLN A 564 -45.40 -29.87 10.81
CA GLN A 564 -46.46 -29.68 9.82
C GLN A 564 -46.21 -30.47 8.52
N LYS A 565 -44.95 -30.85 8.24
CA LYS A 565 -44.50 -31.59 7.04
C LYS A 565 -44.32 -33.11 7.25
N ARG A 566 -44.74 -33.64 8.42
CA ARG A 566 -45.06 -35.06 8.74
C ARG A 566 -43.95 -36.12 8.87
N THR A 567 -42.66 -35.80 9.09
CA THR A 567 -41.62 -36.85 9.18
C THR A 567 -40.62 -36.77 10.33
N VAL A 568 -40.82 -35.92 11.35
CA VAL A 568 -39.80 -35.72 12.41
C VAL A 568 -40.35 -35.95 13.82
N GLN A 569 -39.60 -36.69 14.65
CA GLN A 569 -39.85 -36.88 16.07
C GLN A 569 -39.10 -35.82 16.88
N TYR A 570 -39.72 -35.32 17.95
CA TYR A 570 -39.08 -34.40 18.88
C TYR A 570 -37.98 -35.11 19.68
N PHE A 571 -36.80 -34.52 19.74
CA PHE A 571 -35.62 -35.18 20.33
C PHE A 571 -35.59 -35.15 21.86
N TYR A 572 -36.02 -34.05 22.49
CA TYR A 572 -35.83 -33.85 23.93
C TYR A 572 -36.93 -34.50 24.78
N SER A 573 -36.52 -35.11 25.88
CA SER A 573 -37.38 -35.70 26.89
C SER A 573 -38.02 -34.65 27.82
N ILE A 574 -39.07 -35.06 28.52
CA ILE A 574 -39.77 -34.23 29.51
C ILE A 574 -38.84 -33.87 30.70
N GLU A 575 -37.79 -34.65 30.93
CA GLU A 575 -36.85 -34.43 32.03
C GLU A 575 -36.11 -33.11 31.89
N ILE A 576 -35.77 -32.70 30.66
CA ILE A 576 -35.11 -31.43 30.39
C ILE A 576 -36.01 -30.24 30.74
N GLU A 577 -37.30 -30.29 30.37
CA GLU A 577 -38.24 -29.20 30.67
C GLU A 577 -38.41 -28.98 32.17
N ARG A 578 -38.28 -30.03 32.99
CA ARG A 578 -38.41 -29.94 34.46
C ARG A 578 -37.23 -29.25 35.14
N VAL A 579 -36.04 -29.31 34.53
CA VAL A 579 -34.80 -28.82 35.13
C VAL A 579 -34.60 -27.32 34.86
N ILE A 580 -35.26 -26.76 33.83
CA ILE A 580 -35.02 -25.38 33.40
C ILE A 580 -35.82 -24.37 34.25
N PRO A 581 -35.16 -23.45 34.98
CA PRO A 581 -35.84 -22.46 35.81
C PRO A 581 -36.27 -21.24 34.97
N VAL A 582 -37.28 -21.40 34.12
CA VAL A 582 -37.72 -20.41 33.10
C VAL A 582 -37.95 -19.01 33.71
N ARG A 583 -38.73 -18.90 34.79
CA ARG A 583 -39.07 -17.60 35.42
C ARG A 583 -37.83 -16.89 35.96
N PHE A 584 -36.88 -17.64 36.51
CA PHE A 584 -35.61 -17.08 37.00
C PHE A 584 -34.76 -16.53 35.85
N LEU A 585 -34.60 -17.30 34.78
CA LEU A 585 -33.83 -16.86 33.59
C LEU A 585 -34.45 -15.61 32.95
N LEU A 586 -35.78 -15.52 32.86
CA LEU A 586 -36.47 -14.33 32.39
C LEU A 586 -36.19 -13.12 33.29
N ASN A 587 -36.26 -13.29 34.61
CA ASN A 587 -35.97 -12.22 35.56
C ASN A 587 -34.52 -11.70 35.43
N VAL A 588 -33.55 -12.58 35.18
CA VAL A 588 -32.14 -12.20 34.97
C VAL A 588 -31.96 -11.32 33.74
N VAL A 589 -32.66 -11.63 32.64
CA VAL A 589 -32.61 -10.81 31.41
C VAL A 589 -33.30 -9.46 31.60
N GLU A 590 -34.41 -9.44 32.35
CA GLU A 590 -35.16 -8.21 32.63
C GLU A 590 -34.39 -7.26 33.55
N THR A 591 -33.75 -7.79 34.60
CA THR A 591 -32.95 -7.02 35.58
C THR A 591 -31.60 -6.54 35.03
N ARG A 592 -31.04 -7.19 34.01
CA ARG A 592 -29.75 -6.84 33.39
C ARG A 592 -29.89 -6.53 31.88
N PRO A 593 -30.65 -5.48 31.47
CA PRO A 593 -30.96 -5.18 30.07
C PRO A 593 -29.72 -5.01 29.18
N GLU A 594 -28.71 -4.28 29.64
CA GLU A 594 -27.53 -3.95 28.86
C GLU A 594 -26.67 -5.19 28.54
N HIS A 595 -26.66 -6.18 29.44
CA HIS A 595 -25.88 -7.40 29.27
C HIS A 595 -26.51 -8.38 28.27
N PHE A 596 -27.84 -8.33 28.12
CA PHE A 596 -28.61 -9.32 27.35
C PHE A 596 -29.43 -8.69 26.21
N ARG A 597 -29.08 -7.46 25.79
CA ARG A 597 -29.82 -6.70 24.77
C ARG A 597 -30.11 -7.52 23.50
N ALA A 598 -29.13 -8.28 23.00
CA ALA A 598 -29.27 -9.05 21.77
C ALA A 598 -30.33 -10.17 21.86
N ILE A 599 -30.44 -10.83 23.02
CA ILE A 599 -31.31 -12.00 23.20
C ILE A 599 -32.66 -11.65 23.80
N ARG A 600 -32.78 -10.50 24.48
CA ARG A 600 -33.97 -10.11 25.25
C ARG A 600 -35.27 -10.18 24.44
N SER A 601 -35.35 -9.46 23.34
CA SER A 601 -36.57 -9.42 22.51
C SER A 601 -36.91 -10.79 21.91
N PRO A 602 -35.98 -11.51 21.25
CA PRO A 602 -36.21 -12.87 20.77
C PRO A 602 -36.65 -13.85 21.87
N LEU A 603 -36.04 -13.76 23.05
CA LEU A 603 -36.33 -14.66 24.17
C LEU A 603 -37.74 -14.43 24.74
N VAL A 604 -38.12 -13.18 24.98
CA VAL A 604 -39.45 -12.82 25.48
C VAL A 604 -40.53 -13.23 24.47
N TYR A 605 -40.29 -13.01 23.18
CA TYR A 605 -41.20 -13.46 22.13
C TYR A 605 -41.41 -14.98 22.16
N LEU A 606 -40.33 -15.76 22.16
CA LEU A 606 -40.41 -17.23 22.18
C LEU A 606 -41.01 -17.76 23.49
N CYS A 607 -40.73 -17.12 24.63
CA CYS A 607 -41.36 -17.46 25.90
C CYS A 607 -42.85 -17.11 25.91
N GLY A 608 -43.28 -16.03 25.27
CA GLY A 608 -44.70 -15.72 25.11
C GLY A 608 -45.45 -16.76 24.29
N LEU A 609 -44.78 -17.43 23.34
CA LEU A 609 -45.37 -18.52 22.57
C LEU A 609 -45.46 -19.83 23.35
N TYR A 610 -44.39 -20.21 24.06
CA TYR A 610 -44.28 -21.56 24.65
C TYR A 610 -44.52 -21.63 26.15
N TYR A 611 -44.30 -20.52 26.85
CA TYR A 611 -44.42 -20.38 28.30
C TYR A 611 -45.23 -19.12 28.70
N PRO A 612 -46.42 -18.87 28.12
CA PRO A 612 -47.19 -17.66 28.40
C PRO A 612 -47.54 -17.51 29.89
N TYR A 613 -47.70 -18.62 30.60
CA TYR A 613 -47.99 -18.68 32.04
C TYR A 613 -46.79 -18.31 32.94
N MET A 614 -45.57 -18.25 32.38
CA MET A 614 -44.34 -17.87 33.11
C MET A 614 -43.98 -16.40 32.92
N LEU A 615 -44.64 -15.69 32.00
CA LEU A 615 -44.49 -14.24 31.87
C LEU A 615 -45.11 -13.52 33.08
N PRO A 616 -44.59 -12.33 33.45
CA PRO A 616 -45.17 -11.55 34.54
C PRO A 616 -46.65 -11.25 34.26
N THR A 617 -47.54 -11.57 35.19
CA THR A 617 -48.92 -11.09 35.16
C THR A 617 -48.97 -9.59 35.41
N VAL A 618 -50.04 -8.92 34.96
CA VAL A 618 -50.26 -7.48 35.21
C VAL A 618 -50.11 -7.15 36.71
N ASP A 619 -50.57 -8.03 37.60
CA ASP A 619 -50.45 -7.89 39.05
C ASP A 619 -48.99 -7.95 39.56
N SER A 620 -48.11 -8.72 38.90
CA SER A 620 -46.68 -8.78 39.25
C SER A 620 -45.93 -7.51 38.83
N LEU A 621 -46.36 -6.86 37.73
CA LEU A 621 -45.80 -5.58 37.28
C LEU A 621 -46.26 -4.41 38.16
N LEU A 622 -47.49 -4.49 38.70
CA LEU A 622 -48.02 -3.49 39.62
C LEU A 622 -47.29 -3.50 40.97
N LEU A 623 -46.93 -4.68 41.49
CA LEU A 623 -46.13 -4.81 42.71
C LEU A 623 -44.72 -4.19 42.57
N SER A 624 -44.07 -4.33 41.40
CA SER A 624 -42.76 -3.68 41.17
C SER A 624 -42.85 -2.15 41.06
N VAL A 625 -43.98 -1.62 40.56
CA VAL A 625 -44.22 -0.17 40.50
C VAL A 625 -44.53 0.39 41.90
N ASP A 626 -45.29 -0.35 42.71
CA ASP A 626 -45.55 0.03 44.11
C ASP A 626 -44.28 0.01 44.98
N ASP A 627 -43.36 -0.93 44.77
CA ASP A 627 -42.07 -0.96 45.46
C ASP A 627 -41.11 0.16 44.99
N GLU A 628 -41.08 0.49 43.69
CA GLU A 628 -40.33 1.66 43.18
C GLU A 628 -40.89 3.00 43.68
N LEU A 629 -42.21 3.10 43.89
CA LEU A 629 -42.86 4.28 44.46
C LEU A 629 -42.66 4.38 45.98
N ARG A 630 -42.41 3.27 46.68
CA ARG A 630 -42.21 3.23 48.14
C ARG A 630 -40.77 3.44 48.59
N ASN A 631 -39.76 3.18 47.76
CA ASN A 631 -38.34 3.38 48.10
C ASN A 631 -37.56 4.15 47.01
N PRO A 632 -37.65 5.49 46.97
CA PRO A 632 -36.93 6.32 46.00
C PRO A 632 -35.43 6.51 46.31
N GLU A 633 -34.92 6.08 47.47
CA GLU A 633 -33.57 6.46 47.96
C GLU A 633 -32.38 5.63 47.43
N ILE A 634 -32.60 4.57 46.62
CA ILE A 634 -31.49 3.70 46.18
C ILE A 634 -30.85 4.16 44.85
N LYS A 635 -31.44 5.12 44.11
CA LYS A 635 -30.94 5.53 42.78
C LYS A 635 -29.87 6.64 42.78
N THR A 636 -29.44 7.18 43.92
CA THR A 636 -28.49 8.32 43.97
C THR A 636 -27.01 7.97 44.08
N ILE A 637 -26.63 6.69 44.01
CA ILE A 637 -25.21 6.29 43.94
C ILE A 637 -24.96 5.43 42.71
N THR A 638 -25.03 6.05 41.53
CA THR A 638 -24.25 5.73 40.31
C THR A 638 -24.90 6.49 39.16
N ARG A 639 -24.42 7.71 38.93
CA ARG A 639 -24.53 8.40 37.66
C ARG A 639 -23.13 8.56 37.10
#